data_AF-A0A398CS01-F1
#
_entry.id   AF-A0A398CS01-F1
#
_cell.length_a   1.000
_cell.length_b   1.000
_cell.length_c   1.000
_cell.angle_alpha   90.00
_cell.angle_beta   90.00
_cell.angle_gamma   90.00
#
_symmetry.space_group_name_H-M   'P 1'
#
loop_
_entity.id
_entity.type
_entity.pdbx_description
1 polymer ?
#
loop_
_entity_poly.entity_id
_entity_poly.type
_entity_poly.pdbx_seq_one_letter_code
_entity_poly.pdbx_strand_id
1 'polypeptide(L)'
;MTQERFVNDPFVSGERMYKTGDFVKWLPDGNIEYLGRMDQQIKFHGYRIETQEIEARLLDIEAIREAAVLLVTQNESTYLCAYYSADRQLSYNELRANLSEVLPVYMIPTSFMKMDAIPLTPNGKIDRKALPEPIGREIKTTSDYISTSRTEQTVMTEIQELLNLSNIYPDRNFFELGGDSIKALILINRLHGSGILLETKDIIYSNSISDIVSSVKHADMSFVQSQFSGIVKKTPAMEWLMARGLPYINQRHQSVFLQLQVPIEGSELKRILLEIIRHHQLFRIRLDDDTGDFYLDNSQPPLEPEIDLITLSDYGLAELSKIMEEARVRSTSSLVLDRGNVVQACMFAGEDGQIAHLMLSAHRLVMDLDSWGILSKDLSTMLRLHLNGEAARLAAPRSIDLQPANGNQGSGKRTYDSLGIDANELLEANHAYHTRTAELLIIALVLTMHERLSPLAFGVEIDLGERGGSVTEDEVSGIGCLAPIYPAVFQVHSTDLHDQIKEVKEQIRGVLKDGQSLGGLQERLEQFEEPNRRLVGFRYGGDLDAIFENDIFTLMRFEEGFENSHPRFLDFRFVFRHRTLQLDVHYNPAELADFAVNEWVEVLVRNMKKIILHCAMKKTSEFTPSDFKMMKISQSDLDLLFE
;
A
#
# COMPACT_ATOMS: atom_id res chain seq x y z
N MET A 1 -33.27 1.00 19.71
CA MET A 1 -32.68 1.70 20.90
C MET A 1 -33.73 1.99 22.00
N THR A 2 -33.32 2.09 23.27
CA THR A 2 -34.21 2.20 24.47
C THR A 2 -34.53 3.64 24.94
N GLN A 3 -35.54 3.78 25.82
CA GLN A 3 -36.01 5.04 26.40
C GLN A 3 -34.99 5.78 27.28
N GLU A 4 -33.91 5.12 27.74
CA GLU A 4 -33.02 5.66 28.78
C GLU A 4 -32.11 6.81 28.31
N ARG A 5 -31.82 6.85 27.01
CA ARG A 5 -30.97 7.89 26.38
C ARG A 5 -31.75 9.10 25.88
N PHE A 6 -33.04 8.95 25.54
CA PHE A 6 -33.92 10.03 25.08
C PHE A 6 -34.93 10.39 26.17
N VAL A 7 -34.51 11.27 27.09
CA VAL A 7 -35.34 11.71 28.22
C VAL A 7 -36.18 12.93 27.85
N ASN A 8 -37.29 13.15 28.54
CA ASN A 8 -38.07 14.39 28.41
C ASN A 8 -37.20 15.61 28.75
N ASP A 9 -37.36 16.69 28.00
CA ASP A 9 -36.68 17.95 28.26
C ASP A 9 -37.36 18.70 29.44
N PRO A 10 -36.62 19.06 30.51
CA PRO A 10 -37.16 19.79 31.67
C PRO A 10 -37.20 21.31 31.45
N PHE A 11 -36.59 21.81 30.37
CA PHE A 11 -36.55 23.23 29.98
C PHE A 11 -37.59 23.54 28.89
N VAL A 12 -37.86 22.59 27.99
CA VAL A 12 -38.84 22.72 26.89
C VAL A 12 -39.93 21.66 26.98
N SER A 13 -41.11 22.05 27.49
CA SER A 13 -42.23 21.14 27.75
C SER A 13 -42.74 20.47 26.47
N GLY A 14 -42.55 19.15 26.38
CA GLY A 14 -42.98 18.32 25.25
C GLY A 14 -41.85 17.82 24.35
N GLU A 15 -40.63 18.36 24.50
CA GLU A 15 -39.45 17.91 23.74
C GLU A 15 -38.64 16.84 24.49
N ARG A 16 -37.57 16.34 23.85
CA ARG A 16 -36.69 15.30 24.42
C ARG A 16 -35.22 15.64 24.23
N MET A 17 -34.45 15.58 25.31
CA MET A 17 -32.99 15.65 25.29
C MET A 17 -32.36 14.27 25.04
N TYR A 18 -31.22 14.25 24.35
CA TYR A 18 -30.38 13.07 24.22
C TYR A 18 -29.19 13.13 25.19
N LYS A 19 -29.02 12.08 26.01
CA LYS A 19 -27.82 11.91 26.87
C LYS A 19 -26.65 11.43 26.02
N THR A 20 -25.71 12.32 25.71
CA THR A 20 -24.53 11.98 24.88
C THR A 20 -23.50 11.10 25.60
N GLY A 21 -23.44 11.19 26.94
CA GLY A 21 -22.41 10.56 27.78
C GLY A 21 -21.12 11.37 27.89
N ASP A 22 -21.05 12.54 27.27
CA ASP A 22 -19.88 13.44 27.33
C ASP A 22 -19.91 14.30 28.59
N PHE A 23 -18.73 14.64 29.10
CA PHE A 23 -18.55 15.60 30.18
C PHE A 23 -18.02 16.91 29.60
N VAL A 24 -18.73 18.01 29.85
CA VAL A 24 -18.49 19.31 29.21
C VAL A 24 -18.68 20.46 30.20
N LYS A 25 -18.11 21.63 29.89
CA LYS A 25 -18.15 22.83 30.73
C LYS A 25 -18.41 24.07 29.87
N TRP A 26 -19.28 24.96 30.35
CA TRP A 26 -19.49 26.26 29.72
C TRP A 26 -18.34 27.22 30.04
N LEU A 27 -17.90 27.97 29.02
CA LEU A 27 -16.91 29.03 29.12
C LEU A 27 -17.58 30.41 29.24
N PRO A 28 -16.89 31.45 29.78
CA PRO A 28 -17.49 32.77 30.01
C PRO A 28 -17.89 33.54 28.74
N ASP A 29 -17.42 33.10 27.58
CA ASP A 29 -17.74 33.65 26.26
C ASP A 29 -18.97 32.98 25.61
N GLY A 30 -19.53 31.95 26.24
CA GLY A 30 -20.65 31.15 25.72
C GLY A 30 -20.24 29.90 24.93
N ASN A 31 -18.95 29.60 24.78
CA ASN A 31 -18.50 28.35 24.17
C ASN A 31 -18.58 27.16 25.16
N ILE A 32 -18.49 25.94 24.62
CA ILE A 32 -18.49 24.68 25.38
C ILE A 32 -17.12 24.02 25.28
N GLU A 33 -16.45 23.86 26.41
CA GLU A 33 -15.21 23.11 26.59
C GLU A 33 -15.53 21.62 26.81
N TYR A 34 -14.96 20.73 25.99
CA TYR A 34 -15.10 19.28 26.14
C TYR A 34 -14.04 18.72 27.09
N LEU A 35 -14.47 17.93 28.08
CA LEU A 35 -13.63 17.45 29.18
C LEU A 35 -13.48 15.91 29.22
N GLY A 36 -14.01 15.19 28.22
CA GLY A 36 -13.97 13.73 28.12
C GLY A 36 -15.35 13.08 28.14
N ARG A 37 -15.41 11.78 28.45
CA ARG A 37 -16.66 11.02 28.60
C ARG A 37 -16.87 10.54 30.04
N MET A 38 -18.12 10.26 30.39
CA MET A 38 -18.50 9.65 31.67
C MET A 38 -18.35 8.13 31.68
N ASP A 39 -18.35 7.49 30.51
CA ASP A 39 -17.94 6.10 30.33
C ASP A 39 -16.43 6.01 30.03
N GLN A 40 -15.82 4.87 30.34
CA GLN A 40 -14.37 4.64 30.21
C GLN A 40 -13.97 4.08 28.83
N GLN A 41 -14.80 4.34 27.80
CA GLN A 41 -14.52 3.96 26.43
C GLN A 41 -13.43 4.86 25.83
N ILE A 42 -12.39 4.24 25.27
CA ILE A 42 -11.29 4.92 24.56
C ILE A 42 -11.43 4.73 23.05
N LYS A 43 -10.85 5.64 22.27
CA LYS A 43 -10.65 5.46 20.82
C LYS A 43 -9.20 5.05 20.56
N PHE A 44 -8.99 3.95 19.84
CA PHE A 44 -7.66 3.42 19.51
C PHE A 44 -7.67 2.77 18.13
N HIS A 45 -6.77 3.19 17.23
CA HIS A 45 -6.69 2.68 15.84
C HIS A 45 -8.05 2.62 15.09
N GLY A 46 -8.91 3.62 15.33
CA GLY A 46 -10.27 3.70 14.76
C GLY A 46 -11.36 2.96 15.55
N TYR A 47 -11.00 1.99 16.39
CA TYR A 47 -11.93 1.22 17.23
C TYR A 47 -12.33 2.00 18.49
N ARG A 48 -13.55 1.76 18.98
CA ARG A 48 -13.91 2.00 20.38
C ARG A 48 -13.54 0.76 21.19
N ILE A 49 -12.86 0.93 22.30
CA ILE A 49 -12.41 -0.16 23.18
C ILE A 49 -12.86 0.15 24.61
N GLU A 50 -13.39 -0.85 25.31
CA GLU A 50 -13.61 -0.80 26.75
C GLU A 50 -12.38 -1.37 27.45
N THR A 51 -11.58 -0.52 28.10
CA THR A 51 -10.36 -0.97 28.82
C THR A 51 -10.66 -2.02 29.88
N GLN A 52 -11.87 -1.97 30.44
CA GLN A 52 -12.40 -2.92 31.43
C GLN A 52 -12.54 -4.35 30.88
N GLU A 53 -12.74 -4.53 29.58
CA GLU A 53 -12.75 -5.86 28.94
C GLU A 53 -11.33 -6.47 28.97
N ILE A 54 -10.32 -5.67 28.62
CA ILE A 54 -8.91 -6.09 28.66
C ILE A 54 -8.45 -6.32 30.12
N GLU A 55 -8.88 -5.47 31.06
CA GLU A 55 -8.65 -5.67 32.49
C GLU A 55 -9.24 -6.98 33.00
N ALA A 56 -10.46 -7.34 32.57
CA ALA A 56 -11.07 -8.63 32.91
C ALA A 56 -10.28 -9.81 32.34
N ARG A 57 -9.80 -9.75 31.08
CA ARG A 57 -9.00 -10.83 30.48
C ARG A 57 -7.59 -10.97 31.07
N LEU A 58 -7.04 -9.91 31.65
CA LEU A 58 -5.84 -10.00 32.48
C LEU A 58 -6.12 -10.72 33.80
N LEU A 59 -7.29 -10.52 34.40
CA LEU A 59 -7.70 -11.18 35.65
C LEU A 59 -8.13 -12.64 35.46
N ASP A 60 -8.44 -13.07 34.24
CA ASP A 60 -8.63 -14.49 33.89
C ASP A 60 -7.32 -15.31 34.00
N ILE A 61 -6.14 -14.66 34.04
CA ILE A 61 -4.83 -15.31 34.19
C ILE A 61 -4.54 -15.56 35.68
N GLU A 62 -4.50 -16.83 36.11
CA GLU A 62 -4.36 -17.28 37.52
C GLU A 62 -3.25 -16.58 38.34
N ALA A 63 -2.17 -16.15 37.67
CA ALA A 63 -1.03 -15.49 38.31
C ALA A 63 -1.21 -13.98 38.57
N ILE A 64 -2.27 -13.34 38.06
CA ILE A 64 -2.55 -11.90 38.17
C ILE A 64 -3.63 -11.65 39.24
N ARG A 65 -3.43 -10.64 40.09
CA ARG A 65 -4.35 -10.27 41.18
C ARG A 65 -5.14 -8.99 40.90
N GLU A 66 -4.51 -8.04 40.22
CA GLU A 66 -5.08 -6.73 39.90
C GLU A 66 -4.61 -6.33 38.50
N ALA A 67 -5.48 -5.66 37.74
CA ALA A 67 -5.17 -5.15 36.41
C ALA A 67 -5.77 -3.75 36.20
N ALA A 68 -5.06 -2.90 35.46
CA ALA A 68 -5.55 -1.61 34.98
C ALA A 68 -4.99 -1.33 33.58
N VAL A 69 -5.80 -0.86 32.63
CA VAL A 69 -5.38 -0.58 31.26
C VAL A 69 -5.60 0.90 30.93
N LEU A 70 -4.59 1.53 30.34
CA LEU A 70 -4.60 2.91 29.88
C LEU A 70 -4.29 3.01 28.39
N LEU A 71 -4.94 3.98 27.74
CA LEU A 71 -4.45 4.55 26.49
C LEU A 71 -3.36 5.56 26.82
N VAL A 72 -2.19 5.44 26.18
CA VAL A 72 -1.02 6.30 26.41
C VAL A 72 -0.57 6.89 25.09
N THR A 73 -0.29 8.19 25.08
CA THR A 73 0.22 8.93 23.92
C THR A 73 1.55 9.58 24.27
N GLN A 74 2.62 9.22 23.58
CA GLN A 74 3.98 9.75 23.77
C GLN A 74 4.66 9.91 22.41
N ASN A 75 5.24 11.10 22.15
CA ASN A 75 5.85 11.52 20.88
C ASN A 75 5.03 11.04 19.66
N GLU A 76 3.79 11.55 19.54
CA GLU A 76 2.83 11.30 18.45
C GLU A 76 2.34 9.86 18.29
N SER A 77 3.04 8.88 18.86
CA SER A 77 2.62 7.48 18.96
C SER A 77 1.62 7.29 20.08
N THR A 78 0.52 6.56 19.80
CA THR A 78 -0.48 6.18 20.81
C THR A 78 -0.53 4.66 20.92
N TYR A 79 -0.60 4.12 22.14
CA TYR A 79 -0.56 2.69 22.44
C TYR A 79 -1.37 2.31 23.69
N LEU A 80 -1.63 1.02 23.87
CA LEU A 80 -2.28 0.47 25.07
C LEU A 80 -1.21 -0.04 26.04
N CYS A 81 -1.26 0.43 27.30
CA CYS A 81 -0.39 -0.01 28.39
C CYS A 81 -1.23 -0.68 29.49
N ALA A 82 -0.83 -1.89 29.88
CA ALA A 82 -1.45 -2.68 30.94
C ALA A 82 -0.57 -2.75 32.19
N TYR A 83 -1.12 -2.31 33.30
CA TYR A 83 -0.53 -2.36 34.63
C TYR A 83 -1.12 -3.58 35.35
N TYR A 84 -0.28 -4.40 35.97
CA TYR A 84 -0.76 -5.61 36.65
C TYR A 84 0.06 -5.95 37.91
N SER A 85 -0.57 -6.52 38.93
CA SER A 85 0.14 -7.14 40.07
C SER A 85 0.03 -8.66 39.98
N ALA A 86 1.12 -9.38 40.27
CA ALA A 86 1.23 -10.83 40.00
C ALA A 86 2.17 -11.59 40.94
N ASP A 87 1.81 -12.83 41.26
CA ASP A 87 2.52 -13.74 42.18
C ASP A 87 3.92 -14.13 41.71
N ARG A 88 4.11 -14.22 40.38
CA ARG A 88 5.39 -14.52 39.73
C ARG A 88 5.70 -13.48 38.66
N GLN A 89 6.85 -13.59 38.01
CA GLN A 89 7.08 -12.86 36.76
C GLN A 89 6.32 -13.55 35.63
N LEU A 90 5.67 -12.75 34.78
CA LEU A 90 5.06 -13.17 33.53
C LEU A 90 5.87 -12.59 32.38
N SER A 91 6.04 -13.34 31.30
CA SER A 91 6.71 -12.82 30.10
C SER A 91 5.72 -12.07 29.21
N TYR A 92 6.22 -11.16 28.36
CA TYR A 92 5.41 -10.50 27.33
C TYR A 92 4.66 -11.53 26.46
N ASN A 93 5.36 -12.59 26.04
CA ASN A 93 4.79 -13.64 25.20
C ASN A 93 3.72 -14.48 25.91
N GLU A 94 3.85 -14.72 27.23
CA GLU A 94 2.83 -15.38 28.03
C GLU A 94 1.56 -14.53 28.17
N LEU A 95 1.71 -13.23 28.48
CA LEU A 95 0.60 -12.27 28.56
C LEU A 95 -0.11 -12.13 27.21
N ARG A 96 0.66 -11.95 26.13
CA ARG A 96 0.15 -11.83 24.76
C ARG A 96 -0.61 -13.08 24.31
N ALA A 97 -0.09 -14.28 24.58
CA ALA A 97 -0.73 -15.53 24.20
C ALA A 97 -2.12 -15.67 24.84
N ASN A 98 -2.20 -15.58 26.16
CA ASN A 98 -3.46 -15.68 26.91
C ASN A 98 -4.51 -14.67 26.41
N LEU A 99 -4.11 -13.41 26.21
CA LEU A 99 -5.03 -12.38 25.69
C LEU A 99 -5.44 -12.64 24.23
N SER A 100 -4.55 -13.17 23.39
CA SER A 100 -4.83 -13.42 21.96
C SER A 100 -5.80 -14.57 21.69
N GLU A 101 -6.05 -15.46 22.65
CA GLU A 101 -7.09 -16.49 22.54
C GLU A 101 -8.51 -15.93 22.68
N VAL A 102 -8.66 -14.77 23.33
CA VAL A 102 -9.97 -14.23 23.76
C VAL A 102 -10.23 -12.77 23.37
N LEU A 103 -9.23 -12.03 22.87
CA LEU A 103 -9.36 -10.64 22.42
C LEU A 103 -8.90 -10.45 20.96
N PRO A 104 -9.54 -9.56 20.19
CA PRO A 104 -9.02 -9.08 18.91
C PRO A 104 -7.62 -8.45 19.05
N VAL A 105 -6.76 -8.63 18.05
CA VAL A 105 -5.36 -8.18 18.07
C VAL A 105 -5.19 -6.69 18.43
N TYR A 106 -6.12 -5.82 18.02
CA TYR A 106 -6.07 -4.38 18.30
C TYR A 106 -6.42 -4.01 19.76
N MET A 107 -6.95 -4.94 20.56
CA MET A 107 -7.20 -4.77 21.99
C MET A 107 -6.04 -5.27 22.86
N ILE A 108 -5.08 -6.01 22.29
CA ILE A 108 -3.95 -6.54 23.05
C ILE A 108 -2.99 -5.38 23.39
N PRO A 109 -2.64 -5.17 24.67
CA PRO A 109 -1.66 -4.16 25.06
C PRO A 109 -0.29 -4.43 24.42
N THR A 110 0.39 -3.38 23.96
CA THR A 110 1.77 -3.47 23.44
C THR A 110 2.81 -3.16 24.51
N SER A 111 2.37 -2.72 25.69
CA SER A 111 3.21 -2.44 26.85
C SER A 111 2.57 -3.06 28.09
N PHE A 112 3.35 -3.77 28.90
CA PHE A 112 2.91 -4.37 30.16
C PHE A 112 3.88 -3.98 31.28
N MET A 113 3.36 -3.44 32.38
CA MET A 113 4.15 -3.09 33.57
C MET A 113 3.66 -3.84 34.80
N LYS A 114 4.55 -4.63 35.40
CA LYS A 114 4.29 -5.25 36.69
C LYS A 114 4.42 -4.21 37.81
N MET A 115 3.49 -4.22 38.75
CA MET A 115 3.49 -3.46 39.99
C MET A 115 3.38 -4.39 41.20
N ASP A 116 3.84 -3.95 42.38
CA ASP A 116 3.66 -4.69 43.64
C ASP A 116 2.18 -4.65 44.10
N ALA A 117 1.49 -3.54 43.82
CA ALA A 117 0.05 -3.35 43.97
C ALA A 117 -0.43 -2.23 43.04
N ILE A 118 -1.70 -2.29 42.60
CA ILE A 118 -2.33 -1.22 41.82
C ILE A 118 -2.82 -0.09 42.76
N PRO A 119 -2.50 1.19 42.49
CA PRO A 119 -2.89 2.30 43.35
C PRO A 119 -4.41 2.48 43.40
N LEU A 120 -4.94 2.70 44.60
CA LEU A 120 -6.37 2.88 44.85
C LEU A 120 -6.67 4.28 45.43
N THR A 121 -7.76 4.87 44.97
CA THR A 121 -8.38 6.06 45.56
C THR A 121 -8.85 5.79 46.99
N PRO A 122 -9.08 6.82 47.83
CA PRO A 122 -9.66 6.66 49.17
C PRO A 122 -11.03 5.95 49.23
N ASN A 123 -11.71 5.80 48.08
CA ASN A 123 -12.99 5.09 47.93
C ASN A 123 -12.81 3.63 47.42
N GLY A 124 -11.59 3.09 47.42
CA GLY A 124 -11.31 1.69 47.03
C GLY A 124 -11.38 1.40 45.52
N LYS A 125 -11.48 2.42 44.66
CA LYS A 125 -11.42 2.27 43.20
C LYS A 125 -10.02 2.56 42.67
N ILE A 126 -9.59 1.88 41.61
CA ILE A 126 -8.30 2.11 40.94
C ILE A 126 -8.09 3.60 40.64
N ASP A 127 -7.00 4.18 41.17
CA ASP A 127 -6.59 5.54 40.86
C ASP A 127 -5.71 5.55 39.61
N ARG A 128 -6.37 5.62 38.45
CA ARG A 128 -5.72 5.71 37.14
C ARG A 128 -4.85 6.97 36.95
N LYS A 129 -4.89 7.96 37.85
CA LYS A 129 -4.01 9.14 37.84
C LYS A 129 -2.76 8.97 38.72
N ALA A 130 -2.76 7.98 39.61
CA ALA A 130 -1.62 7.61 40.44
C ALA A 130 -0.82 6.41 39.88
N LEU A 131 -1.27 5.84 38.75
CA LEU A 131 -0.45 4.91 37.97
C LEU A 131 0.81 5.64 37.45
N PRO A 132 2.01 5.04 37.54
CA PRO A 132 3.22 5.66 37.03
C PRO A 132 3.16 5.80 35.50
N GLU A 133 3.79 6.83 34.94
CA GLU A 133 3.95 6.89 33.49
C GLU A 133 4.74 5.66 32.99
N PRO A 134 4.41 5.10 31.81
CA PRO A 134 5.15 3.96 31.29
C PRO A 134 6.62 4.29 31.11
N ILE A 135 7.49 3.43 31.64
CA ILE A 135 8.95 3.54 31.55
C ILE A 135 9.37 3.11 30.13
N GLY A 136 9.06 4.00 29.18
CA GLY A 136 9.07 3.74 27.73
C GLY A 136 9.71 4.86 26.91
N ARG A 137 10.60 5.68 27.49
CA ARG A 137 11.52 6.55 26.72
C ARG A 137 12.77 7.05 27.42
N GLU A 138 12.85 7.11 28.75
CA GLU A 138 14.12 7.41 29.41
C GLU A 138 15.04 6.19 29.52
N ILE A 139 16.27 6.38 29.06
CA ILE A 139 17.33 5.39 29.00
C ILE A 139 17.87 5.13 30.41
N LYS A 140 17.71 3.90 30.92
CA LYS A 140 18.60 3.41 31.99
C LYS A 140 19.97 3.16 31.39
N THR A 141 20.92 4.03 31.71
CA THR A 141 22.26 4.04 31.12
C THR A 141 23.08 2.83 31.52
N THR A 142 23.15 1.84 30.63
CA THR A 142 24.46 1.32 30.21
C THR A 142 25.02 2.29 29.16
N SER A 143 25.81 3.26 29.61
CA SER A 143 26.80 3.87 28.71
C SER A 143 27.75 2.78 28.22
N ASP A 144 28.39 3.02 27.08
CA ASP A 144 29.46 2.16 26.53
C ASP A 144 29.00 0.80 25.95
N TYR A 145 27.69 0.58 25.73
CA TYR A 145 27.28 -0.52 24.86
C TYR A 145 27.55 -0.18 23.38
N ILE A 146 28.67 -0.68 22.87
CA ILE A 146 29.01 -0.73 21.45
C ILE A 146 28.90 -2.20 21.03
N SER A 147 27.91 -2.55 20.20
CA SER A 147 27.84 -3.90 19.63
C SER A 147 29.10 -4.18 18.81
N THR A 148 29.71 -5.34 19.04
CA THR A 148 30.86 -5.85 18.28
C THR A 148 30.45 -6.73 17.09
N SER A 149 29.16 -6.99 16.92
CA SER A 149 28.60 -7.83 15.86
C SER A 149 27.97 -6.97 14.77
N ARG A 150 28.48 -7.09 13.53
CA ARG A 150 27.90 -6.39 12.37
C ARG A 150 26.43 -6.77 12.15
N THR A 151 26.07 -8.03 12.38
CA THR A 151 24.70 -8.55 12.29
C THR A 151 23.78 -7.85 13.28
N GLU A 152 24.23 -7.68 14.52
CA GLU A 152 23.47 -7.01 15.59
C GLU A 152 23.33 -5.51 15.32
N GLN A 153 24.39 -4.83 14.87
CA GLN A 153 24.32 -3.44 14.44
C GLN A 153 23.28 -3.25 13.33
N THR A 154 23.28 -4.08 12.29
CA THR A 154 22.28 -4.01 11.20
C THR A 154 20.87 -4.30 11.69
N VAL A 155 20.67 -5.31 12.54
CA VAL A 155 19.35 -5.57 13.18
C VAL A 155 18.88 -4.36 13.99
N MET A 156 19.77 -3.71 14.74
CA MET A 156 19.41 -2.57 15.57
C MET A 156 19.09 -1.32 14.74
N THR A 157 19.90 -0.98 13.73
CA THR A 157 19.65 0.17 12.84
C THR A 157 18.30 0.05 12.12
N GLU A 158 17.97 -1.13 11.56
CA GLU A 158 16.71 -1.35 10.85
C GLU A 158 15.49 -1.26 11.78
N ILE A 159 15.62 -1.65 13.06
CA ILE A 159 14.58 -1.43 14.08
C ILE A 159 14.49 0.07 14.44
N GLN A 160 15.62 0.77 14.58
CA GLN A 160 15.64 2.21 14.88
C GLN A 160 14.97 3.04 13.80
N GLU A 161 15.25 2.76 12.52
CA GLU A 161 14.59 3.42 11.40
C GLU A 161 13.09 3.08 11.32
N LEU A 162 12.74 1.79 11.39
CA LEU A 162 11.35 1.35 11.22
C LEU A 162 10.42 1.80 12.34
N LEU A 163 10.94 1.95 13.56
CA LEU A 163 10.18 2.39 14.73
C LEU A 163 10.39 3.88 15.07
N ASN A 164 11.22 4.60 14.30
CA ASN A 164 11.62 5.98 14.54
C ASN A 164 12.18 6.21 15.97
N LEU A 165 13.19 5.41 16.35
CA LEU A 165 13.80 5.39 17.68
C LEU A 165 15.26 5.81 17.66
N SER A 166 15.61 6.81 18.49
CA SER A 166 16.96 7.38 18.52
C SER A 166 18.04 6.42 19.03
N ASN A 167 17.70 5.53 19.96
CA ASN A 167 18.57 4.48 20.51
C ASN A 167 17.70 3.30 20.97
N ILE A 168 18.21 2.07 20.83
CA ILE A 168 17.63 0.84 21.39
C ILE A 168 18.75 -0.03 21.97
N TYR A 169 18.39 -1.08 22.71
CA TYR A 169 19.34 -1.99 23.37
C TYR A 169 19.02 -3.46 23.06
N PRO A 170 20.02 -4.36 23.06
CA PRO A 170 19.81 -5.76 22.64
C PRO A 170 18.88 -6.56 23.56
N ASP A 171 18.77 -6.19 24.84
CA ASP A 171 17.93 -6.85 25.85
C ASP A 171 16.43 -6.57 25.68
N ARG A 172 16.04 -5.60 24.85
CA ARG A 172 14.67 -5.12 24.69
C ARG A 172 13.85 -5.99 23.75
N ASN A 173 12.56 -6.17 24.03
CA ASN A 173 11.66 -6.87 23.12
C ASN A 173 11.25 -5.99 21.92
N PHE A 174 11.15 -6.55 20.72
CA PHE A 174 10.71 -5.81 19.53
C PHE A 174 9.30 -5.20 19.66
N PHE A 175 8.36 -5.90 20.31
CA PHE A 175 7.00 -5.41 20.50
C PHE A 175 6.89 -4.35 21.60
N GLU A 176 7.70 -4.46 22.67
CA GLU A 176 7.82 -3.41 23.70
C GLU A 176 8.34 -2.07 23.15
N LEU A 177 9.09 -2.11 22.04
CA LEU A 177 9.58 -0.93 21.32
C LEU A 177 8.54 -0.29 20.39
N GLY A 178 7.31 -0.83 20.32
CA GLY A 178 6.25 -0.37 19.41
C GLY A 178 6.21 -1.10 18.07
N GLY A 179 6.91 -2.23 17.96
CA GLY A 179 6.74 -3.20 16.88
C GLY A 179 5.37 -3.87 16.91
N ASP A 180 4.91 -4.32 15.74
CA ASP A 180 3.68 -5.09 15.54
C ASP A 180 3.91 -6.14 14.45
N SER A 181 2.90 -6.94 14.10
CA SER A 181 3.05 -8.03 13.12
C SER A 181 3.29 -7.55 11.67
N ILE A 182 2.88 -6.33 11.32
CA ILE A 182 3.15 -5.74 9.99
C ILE A 182 4.60 -5.21 9.99
N LYS A 183 5.00 -4.50 11.04
CA LYS A 183 6.39 -4.04 11.21
C LYS A 183 7.38 -5.20 11.33
N ALA A 184 7.01 -6.31 11.94
CA ALA A 184 7.85 -7.52 11.96
C ALA A 184 8.15 -8.02 10.54
N LEU A 185 7.15 -8.05 9.64
CA LEU A 185 7.32 -8.42 8.24
C LEU A 185 8.17 -7.40 7.46
N ILE A 186 7.95 -6.10 7.68
CA ILE A 186 8.76 -5.03 7.06
C ILE A 186 10.23 -5.11 7.52
N LEU A 187 10.47 -5.39 8.80
CA LEU A 187 11.80 -5.58 9.38
C LEU A 187 12.51 -6.82 8.80
N ILE A 188 11.78 -7.92 8.65
CA ILE A 188 12.30 -9.14 7.99
C ILE A 188 12.74 -8.82 6.56
N ASN A 189 11.90 -8.13 5.78
CA ASN A 189 12.21 -7.76 4.40
C ASN A 189 13.42 -6.80 4.31
N ARG A 190 13.52 -5.84 5.22
CA ARG A 190 14.70 -4.95 5.39
C ARG A 190 15.98 -5.76 5.65
N LEU A 191 15.95 -6.66 6.63
CA LEU A 191 17.11 -7.47 7.04
C LEU A 191 17.52 -8.54 6.01
N HIS A 192 16.55 -9.16 5.33
CA HIS A 192 16.80 -10.08 4.22
C HIS A 192 17.66 -9.41 3.14
N GLY A 193 17.41 -8.13 2.84
CA GLY A 193 18.23 -7.36 1.90
C GLY A 193 19.70 -7.21 2.35
N SER A 194 19.95 -7.18 3.65
CA SER A 194 21.30 -7.18 4.24
C SER A 194 21.93 -8.58 4.38
N GLY A 195 21.32 -9.64 3.82
CA GLY A 195 21.81 -11.02 3.90
C GLY A 195 21.55 -11.70 5.26
N ILE A 196 20.66 -11.13 6.06
CA ILE A 196 20.25 -11.61 7.39
C ILE A 196 18.89 -12.30 7.24
N LEU A 197 18.85 -13.64 7.27
CA LEU A 197 17.60 -14.39 7.12
C LEU A 197 16.95 -14.66 8.49
N LEU A 198 15.69 -14.25 8.60
CA LEU A 198 14.80 -14.44 9.75
C LEU A 198 13.40 -14.79 9.25
N GLU A 199 12.72 -15.73 9.90
CA GLU A 199 11.32 -16.05 9.64
C GLU A 199 10.41 -15.28 10.60
N THR A 200 9.12 -15.08 10.28
CA THR A 200 8.18 -14.31 11.13
C THR A 200 8.07 -14.84 12.56
N LYS A 201 8.24 -16.15 12.74
CA LYS A 201 8.30 -16.82 14.06
C LYS A 201 9.52 -16.39 14.89
N ASP A 202 10.66 -16.11 14.24
CA ASP A 202 11.95 -15.83 14.88
C ASP A 202 11.91 -14.44 15.56
N ILE A 203 11.06 -13.53 15.06
CA ILE A 203 10.71 -12.26 15.72
C ILE A 203 9.54 -12.44 16.70
N ILE A 204 8.46 -13.13 16.32
CA ILE A 204 7.25 -13.27 17.14
C ILE A 204 7.53 -13.94 18.50
N TYR A 205 8.39 -14.96 18.54
CA TYR A 205 8.74 -15.69 19.77
C TYR A 205 10.01 -15.19 20.47
N SER A 206 10.63 -14.12 19.96
CA SER A 206 11.74 -13.46 20.65
C SER A 206 11.28 -12.84 21.98
N ASN A 207 12.16 -12.86 22.98
CA ASN A 207 12.01 -12.10 24.21
C ASN A 207 12.89 -10.84 24.15
N SER A 208 14.01 -10.88 23.43
CA SER A 208 14.95 -9.76 23.24
C SER A 208 15.41 -9.60 21.79
N ILE A 209 15.99 -8.45 21.42
CA ILE A 209 16.70 -8.26 20.14
C ILE A 209 17.91 -9.19 20.04
N SER A 210 18.61 -9.50 21.15
CA SER A 210 19.64 -10.54 21.17
C SER A 210 19.08 -11.93 20.78
N ASP A 211 17.84 -12.26 21.14
CA ASP A 211 17.19 -13.51 20.72
C ASP A 211 16.96 -13.51 19.19
N ILE A 212 16.50 -12.37 18.64
CA ILE A 212 16.36 -12.18 17.17
C ILE A 212 17.73 -12.36 16.49
N VAL A 213 18.76 -11.68 16.98
CA VAL A 213 20.14 -11.78 16.46
C VAL A 213 20.69 -13.20 16.57
N SER A 214 20.36 -13.95 17.63
CA SER A 214 20.75 -15.36 17.80
C SER A 214 20.00 -16.31 16.86
N SER A 215 18.79 -15.92 16.42
CA SER A 215 17.98 -16.65 15.46
C SER A 215 18.38 -16.41 14.00
N VAL A 216 19.25 -15.42 13.74
CA VAL A 216 19.72 -15.09 12.39
C VAL A 216 20.40 -16.28 11.74
N LYS A 217 19.84 -16.70 10.62
CA LYS A 217 20.52 -17.56 9.65
C LYS A 217 21.23 -16.62 8.68
N HIS A 218 22.55 -16.70 8.57
CA HIS A 218 23.22 -16.05 7.45
C HIS A 218 22.90 -16.82 6.18
N ALA A 219 22.47 -16.11 5.14
CA ALA A 219 22.40 -16.70 3.81
C ALA A 219 23.80 -17.17 3.42
N ASP A 220 23.93 -18.41 2.93
CA ASP A 220 25.16 -18.80 2.25
C ASP A 220 25.21 -18.03 0.93
N MET A 221 25.97 -16.93 0.91
CA MET A 221 26.02 -15.97 -0.19
C MET A 221 26.50 -16.58 -1.52
N SER A 222 26.96 -17.84 -1.51
CA SER A 222 27.19 -18.64 -2.71
C SER A 222 25.90 -18.95 -3.51
N PHE A 223 24.73 -18.99 -2.86
CA PHE A 223 23.49 -19.47 -3.48
C PHE A 223 22.65 -18.38 -4.16
N VAL A 224 22.74 -17.12 -3.71
CA VAL A 224 22.02 -15.97 -4.31
C VAL A 224 22.71 -15.45 -5.58
N GLN A 225 23.77 -16.12 -6.05
CA GLN A 225 24.50 -15.79 -7.27
C GLN A 225 24.39 -16.87 -8.34
N SER A 226 23.31 -17.67 -8.30
CA SER A 226 22.92 -18.52 -9.43
C SER A 226 22.58 -17.64 -10.65
N GLN A 227 23.48 -17.63 -11.62
CA GLN A 227 23.26 -17.00 -12.93
C GLN A 227 22.27 -17.85 -13.74
N PHE A 228 21.00 -17.88 -13.31
CA PHE A 228 19.95 -18.63 -13.98
C PHE A 228 19.78 -18.09 -15.41
N SER A 229 20.21 -18.88 -16.39
CA SER A 229 19.94 -18.63 -17.80
C SER A 229 19.13 -19.78 -18.34
N GLY A 230 17.97 -19.46 -18.88
CA GLY A 230 16.91 -20.42 -19.17
C GLY A 230 15.58 -19.70 -19.36
N ILE A 231 14.55 -20.47 -19.68
CA ILE A 231 13.18 -19.96 -19.88
C ILE A 231 12.68 -19.32 -18.59
N VAL A 232 12.22 -18.07 -18.66
CA VAL A 232 11.44 -17.43 -17.61
C VAL A 232 9.97 -17.74 -17.86
N LYS A 233 9.40 -18.40 -16.87
CA LYS A 233 8.00 -18.76 -16.76
C LYS A 233 7.22 -17.48 -16.33
N LYS A 234 6.19 -17.07 -17.08
CA LYS A 234 5.57 -15.70 -17.01
C LYS A 234 4.50 -15.54 -15.92
N THR A 235 4.39 -14.39 -15.24
CA THR A 235 3.36 -14.20 -14.19
C THR A 235 1.93 -14.18 -14.76
N PRO A 236 0.87 -14.40 -13.95
CA PRO A 236 -0.52 -14.22 -14.40
C PRO A 236 -0.83 -12.81 -14.93
N ALA A 237 -0.10 -11.80 -14.45
CA ALA A 237 -0.18 -10.44 -14.98
C ALA A 237 0.52 -10.30 -16.34
N MET A 238 1.66 -10.99 -16.55
CA MET A 238 2.29 -11.09 -17.88
C MET A 238 1.42 -11.88 -18.85
N GLU A 239 0.85 -13.02 -18.42
CA GLU A 239 -0.14 -13.82 -19.15
C GLU A 239 -1.28 -12.91 -19.61
N TRP A 240 -1.96 -12.22 -18.68
CA TRP A 240 -3.07 -11.29 -18.96
C TRP A 240 -2.71 -10.18 -19.96
N LEU A 241 -1.55 -9.54 -19.78
CA LEU A 241 -1.11 -8.44 -20.65
C LEU A 241 -0.68 -8.93 -22.04
N MET A 242 -0.06 -10.12 -22.15
CA MET A 242 0.16 -10.78 -23.44
C MET A 242 -1.15 -11.25 -24.07
N ALA A 243 -2.09 -11.74 -23.26
CA ALA A 243 -3.43 -12.19 -23.63
C ALA A 243 -4.34 -11.09 -24.17
N ARG A 244 -3.97 -9.80 -24.05
CA ARG A 244 -4.59 -8.70 -24.82
C ARG A 244 -3.58 -7.88 -25.63
N GLY A 245 -2.37 -8.39 -25.79
CA GLY A 245 -1.20 -7.56 -26.10
C GLY A 245 -0.69 -7.56 -27.54
N LEU A 246 -0.84 -8.68 -28.25
CA LEU A 246 -0.32 -8.85 -29.61
C LEU A 246 -1.03 -7.96 -30.67
N PRO A 247 -0.48 -7.82 -31.89
CA PRO A 247 0.96 -7.85 -32.17
C PRO A 247 1.71 -6.71 -31.47
N TYR A 248 0.97 -5.75 -30.92
CA TYR A 248 1.40 -4.50 -30.29
C TYR A 248 2.03 -4.67 -28.90
N ILE A 249 2.75 -5.78 -28.66
CA ILE A 249 3.20 -6.13 -27.30
C ILE A 249 4.25 -5.14 -26.80
N ASN A 250 5.24 -4.85 -27.65
CA ASN A 250 6.33 -3.88 -27.42
C ASN A 250 5.85 -2.43 -27.21
N GLN A 251 4.59 -2.10 -27.53
CA GLN A 251 4.01 -0.76 -27.32
C GLN A 251 3.52 -0.53 -25.87
N ARG A 252 3.73 -1.48 -24.96
CA ARG A 252 3.38 -1.36 -23.53
C ARG A 252 4.60 -1.00 -22.69
N HIS A 253 4.75 0.28 -22.39
CA HIS A 253 5.87 0.79 -21.60
C HIS A 253 5.39 1.76 -20.51
N GLN A 254 6.19 1.92 -19.47
CA GLN A 254 6.02 2.93 -18.43
C GLN A 254 7.24 3.86 -18.47
N SER A 255 7.03 5.17 -18.36
CA SER A 255 8.08 6.19 -18.50
C SER A 255 8.00 7.21 -17.36
N VAL A 256 9.02 7.23 -16.50
CA VAL A 256 9.13 8.10 -15.34
C VAL A 256 10.08 9.24 -15.65
N PHE A 257 9.70 10.47 -15.32
CA PHE A 257 10.51 11.67 -15.46
C PHE A 257 10.79 12.27 -14.07
N LEU A 258 12.05 12.21 -13.65
CA LEU A 258 12.53 12.71 -12.37
C LEU A 258 13.29 14.02 -12.58
N GLN A 259 13.09 14.98 -11.68
CA GLN A 259 14.00 16.11 -11.49
C GLN A 259 14.99 15.76 -10.39
N LEU A 260 16.28 15.85 -10.65
CA LEU A 260 17.31 15.64 -9.64
C LEU A 260 17.47 16.91 -8.80
N GLN A 261 17.58 16.74 -7.48
CA GLN A 261 17.79 17.81 -6.50
C GLN A 261 19.25 17.86 -6.02
N VAL A 262 20.11 17.00 -6.56
CA VAL A 262 21.54 16.87 -6.25
C VAL A 262 22.40 17.04 -7.51
N PRO A 263 23.60 17.62 -7.42
CA PRO A 263 24.54 17.65 -8.53
C PRO A 263 25.10 16.25 -8.79
N ILE A 264 25.15 15.84 -10.06
CA ILE A 264 25.84 14.65 -10.53
C ILE A 264 26.22 14.79 -12.00
N GLU A 265 27.41 14.32 -12.38
CA GLU A 265 27.82 14.25 -13.79
C GLU A 265 27.14 13.07 -14.50
N GLY A 266 26.84 13.23 -15.80
CA GLY A 266 26.28 12.15 -16.63
C GLY A 266 27.17 10.91 -16.75
N SER A 267 28.48 11.06 -16.53
CA SER A 267 29.46 9.97 -16.45
C SER A 267 29.19 9.05 -15.23
N GLU A 268 28.93 9.66 -14.08
CA GLU A 268 28.71 9.00 -12.79
C GLU A 268 27.29 8.43 -12.69
N LEU A 269 26.28 9.19 -13.10
CA LEU A 269 24.90 8.72 -13.14
C LEU A 269 24.76 7.51 -14.08
N LYS A 270 25.41 7.54 -15.26
CA LYS A 270 25.45 6.38 -16.17
C LYS A 270 26.07 5.15 -15.53
N ARG A 271 27.15 5.31 -14.74
CA ARG A 271 27.76 4.21 -13.98
C ARG A 271 26.77 3.60 -12.98
N ILE A 272 26.07 4.44 -12.22
CA ILE A 272 25.08 4.02 -11.20
C ILE A 272 23.88 3.32 -11.86
N LEU A 273 23.32 3.88 -12.92
CA LEU A 273 22.19 3.29 -13.64
C LEU A 273 22.55 1.92 -14.22
N LEU A 274 23.73 1.77 -14.82
CA LEU A 274 24.19 0.46 -15.31
C LEU A 274 24.47 -0.53 -14.17
N GLU A 275 24.85 -0.08 -12.98
CA GLU A 275 25.01 -0.94 -11.80
C GLU A 275 23.65 -1.47 -11.30
N ILE A 276 22.63 -0.60 -11.20
CA ILE A 276 21.25 -0.95 -10.86
C ILE A 276 20.63 -1.87 -11.94
N ILE A 277 20.89 -1.63 -13.22
CA ILE A 277 20.34 -2.44 -14.32
C ILE A 277 21.01 -3.82 -14.42
N ARG A 278 22.31 -3.93 -14.12
CA ARG A 278 22.98 -5.24 -13.96
C ARG A 278 22.47 -5.97 -12.71
N HIS A 279 22.11 -5.25 -11.66
CA HIS A 279 21.58 -5.82 -10.43
C HIS A 279 20.24 -6.54 -10.64
N HIS A 280 19.24 -5.85 -11.22
CA HIS A 280 17.90 -6.41 -11.41
C HIS A 280 17.83 -7.37 -12.60
N GLN A 281 17.49 -8.63 -12.33
CA GLN A 281 17.62 -9.71 -13.33
C GLN A 281 16.67 -9.54 -14.52
N LEU A 282 15.40 -9.14 -14.30
CA LEU A 282 14.41 -9.05 -15.38
C LEU A 282 14.71 -7.98 -16.44
N PHE A 283 15.63 -7.05 -16.21
CA PHE A 283 16.12 -6.16 -17.26
C PHE A 283 16.99 -6.86 -18.33
N ARG A 284 17.27 -8.17 -18.15
CA ARG A 284 17.92 -9.05 -19.14
C ARG A 284 16.99 -10.12 -19.70
N ILE A 285 15.69 -9.99 -19.49
CA ILE A 285 14.71 -10.90 -20.07
C ILE A 285 14.55 -10.62 -21.57
N ARG A 286 14.42 -11.68 -22.37
CA ARG A 286 14.07 -11.63 -23.79
C ARG A 286 12.80 -12.45 -24.05
N LEU A 287 12.00 -12.04 -25.02
CA LEU A 287 10.98 -12.90 -25.62
C LEU A 287 11.62 -13.71 -26.75
N ASP A 288 11.21 -14.96 -26.91
CA ASP A 288 11.44 -15.74 -28.13
C ASP A 288 10.14 -15.69 -28.96
N ASP A 289 10.21 -15.11 -30.16
CA ASP A 289 9.05 -14.94 -31.05
C ASP A 289 8.57 -16.27 -31.66
N ASP A 290 9.43 -17.30 -31.77
CA ASP A 290 9.07 -18.61 -32.34
C ASP A 290 8.32 -19.49 -31.33
N THR A 291 8.65 -19.38 -30.03
CA THR A 291 7.99 -20.14 -28.95
C THR A 291 6.95 -19.33 -28.17
N GLY A 292 7.06 -18.00 -28.18
CA GLY A 292 6.28 -17.09 -27.34
C GLY A 292 6.67 -17.14 -25.85
N ASP A 293 7.82 -17.73 -25.49
CA ASP A 293 8.32 -17.83 -24.12
C ASP A 293 9.41 -16.79 -23.82
N PHE A 294 9.50 -16.37 -22.55
CA PHE A 294 10.58 -15.50 -22.12
C PHE A 294 11.81 -16.32 -21.73
N TYR A 295 13.00 -15.72 -21.79
CA TYR A 295 14.24 -16.29 -21.26
C TYR A 295 15.13 -15.22 -20.63
N LEU A 296 15.88 -15.60 -19.59
CA LEU A 296 16.91 -14.75 -18.98
C LEU A 296 18.22 -14.93 -19.73
N ASP A 297 18.62 -13.91 -20.51
CA ASP A 297 19.93 -13.88 -21.14
C ASP A 297 20.99 -13.35 -20.17
N ASN A 298 21.66 -14.27 -19.47
CA ASN A 298 22.83 -13.98 -18.64
C ASN A 298 24.16 -14.20 -19.42
N SER A 299 24.14 -14.13 -20.76
CA SER A 299 25.35 -14.08 -21.58
C SER A 299 26.29 -12.93 -21.15
N GLN A 300 27.58 -13.08 -21.48
CA GLN A 300 28.65 -12.21 -20.99
C GLN A 300 29.39 -11.54 -22.16
N PRO A 301 29.46 -10.20 -22.22
CA PRO A 301 28.76 -9.25 -21.36
C PRO A 301 27.24 -9.26 -21.61
N PRO A 302 26.40 -8.91 -20.62
CA PRO A 302 24.97 -8.70 -20.85
C PRO A 302 24.75 -7.54 -21.82
N LEU A 303 23.60 -7.52 -22.50
CA LEU A 303 23.22 -6.39 -23.35
C LEU A 303 22.94 -5.16 -22.47
N GLU A 304 23.93 -4.28 -22.33
CA GLU A 304 23.75 -3.02 -21.59
C GLU A 304 22.91 -2.05 -22.43
N PRO A 305 21.85 -1.43 -21.85
CA PRO A 305 21.00 -0.53 -22.60
C PRO A 305 21.76 0.75 -22.94
N GLU A 306 21.49 1.29 -24.12
CA GLU A 306 21.94 2.64 -24.44
C GLU A 306 21.30 3.63 -23.46
N ILE A 307 22.14 4.47 -22.86
CA ILE A 307 21.74 5.56 -21.98
C ILE A 307 22.12 6.86 -22.70
N ASP A 308 21.09 7.54 -23.22
CA ASP A 308 21.19 8.80 -23.95
C ASP A 308 21.58 9.94 -22.99
N LEU A 309 22.34 10.90 -23.52
CA LEU A 309 22.68 12.15 -22.84
C LEU A 309 22.32 13.32 -23.75
N ILE A 310 21.41 14.18 -23.30
CA ILE A 310 20.91 15.34 -24.04
C ILE A 310 21.30 16.61 -23.27
N THR A 311 22.10 17.48 -23.90
CA THR A 311 22.45 18.79 -23.33
C THR A 311 21.32 19.79 -23.60
N LEU A 312 20.85 20.47 -22.55
CA LEU A 312 19.79 21.46 -22.59
C LEU A 312 20.31 22.90 -22.85
N SER A 313 21.24 23.06 -23.80
CA SER A 313 21.79 24.38 -24.15
C SER A 313 20.76 25.27 -24.85
N ASP A 314 20.64 26.53 -24.44
CA ASP A 314 19.77 27.59 -25.00
C ASP A 314 18.22 27.33 -24.98
N TYR A 315 17.74 26.15 -24.59
CA TYR A 315 16.31 25.81 -24.68
C TYR A 315 15.43 26.45 -23.58
N GLY A 316 14.25 26.94 -23.97
CA GLY A 316 13.24 27.42 -23.02
C GLY A 316 12.49 26.29 -22.31
N LEU A 317 11.91 26.58 -21.13
CA LEU A 317 11.04 25.63 -20.39
C LEU A 317 9.89 25.03 -21.23
N ALA A 318 9.39 25.78 -22.23
CA ALA A 318 8.37 25.31 -23.16
C ALA A 318 8.88 24.26 -24.16
N GLU A 319 10.18 24.25 -24.46
CA GLU A 319 10.83 23.30 -25.37
C GLU A 319 11.30 22.05 -24.64
N LEU A 320 11.64 22.15 -23.35
CA LEU A 320 12.01 21.03 -22.48
C LEU A 320 10.98 19.89 -22.55
N SER A 321 9.68 20.21 -22.44
CA SER A 321 8.58 19.23 -22.54
C SER A 321 8.57 18.50 -23.89
N LYS A 322 8.80 19.25 -24.98
CA LYS A 322 8.88 18.69 -26.34
C LYS A 322 10.10 17.79 -26.53
N ILE A 323 11.26 18.19 -25.99
CA ILE A 323 12.51 17.40 -26.04
C ILE A 323 12.37 16.12 -25.20
N MET A 324 11.75 16.21 -24.02
CA MET A 324 11.44 15.05 -23.18
C MET A 324 10.46 14.08 -23.86
N GLU A 325 9.49 14.58 -24.64
CA GLU A 325 8.55 13.76 -25.37
C GLU A 325 9.17 13.12 -26.64
N GLU A 326 10.02 13.84 -27.37
CA GLU A 326 10.80 13.28 -28.48
C GLU A 326 11.80 12.22 -28.00
N ALA A 327 12.42 12.43 -26.83
CA ALA A 327 13.24 11.43 -26.15
C ALA A 327 12.38 10.23 -25.71
N ARG A 328 11.19 10.45 -25.12
CA ARG A 328 10.25 9.39 -24.75
C ARG A 328 9.94 8.49 -25.93
N VAL A 329 9.43 9.06 -27.02
CA VAL A 329 9.02 8.30 -28.21
C VAL A 329 10.21 7.52 -28.81
N ARG A 330 11.43 8.07 -28.79
CA ARG A 330 12.64 7.37 -29.22
C ARG A 330 12.97 6.18 -28.31
N SER A 331 13.11 6.41 -27.01
CA SER A 331 13.45 5.38 -26.02
C SER A 331 12.37 4.30 -25.95
N THR A 332 11.10 4.65 -26.07
CA THR A 332 10.01 3.66 -25.99
C THR A 332 9.80 2.89 -27.29
N SER A 333 10.09 3.50 -28.44
CA SER A 333 10.16 2.78 -29.73
C SER A 333 11.36 1.82 -29.84
N SER A 334 12.39 1.99 -29.01
CA SER A 334 13.50 1.03 -28.92
C SER A 334 13.25 -0.10 -27.93
N LEU A 335 12.22 -0.01 -27.07
CA LEU A 335 11.83 -1.09 -26.15
C LEU A 335 11.23 -2.27 -26.93
N VAL A 336 11.99 -3.36 -27.01
CA VAL A 336 11.78 -4.46 -27.95
C VAL A 336 12.17 -5.77 -27.25
N LEU A 337 11.16 -6.56 -26.87
CA LEU A 337 11.30 -7.75 -26.03
C LEU A 337 12.18 -8.83 -26.66
N ASP A 338 12.05 -9.08 -27.96
CA ASP A 338 12.83 -10.07 -28.73
C ASP A 338 14.35 -9.78 -28.70
N ARG A 339 14.73 -8.50 -28.51
CA ARG A 339 16.12 -8.06 -28.40
C ARG A 339 16.60 -7.95 -26.96
N GLY A 340 15.69 -8.03 -25.99
CA GLY A 340 15.99 -7.78 -24.58
C GLY A 340 16.22 -6.32 -24.22
N ASN A 341 15.88 -5.39 -25.11
CA ASN A 341 15.89 -3.97 -24.73
C ASN A 341 14.58 -3.67 -23.99
N VAL A 342 14.55 -3.98 -22.69
CA VAL A 342 13.34 -3.88 -21.86
C VAL A 342 13.39 -2.72 -20.85
N VAL A 343 14.52 -2.02 -20.78
CA VAL A 343 14.73 -0.79 -20.01
C VAL A 343 15.64 0.17 -20.79
N GLN A 344 15.35 1.46 -20.70
CA GLN A 344 16.02 2.56 -21.38
C GLN A 344 16.12 3.77 -20.45
N ALA A 345 17.16 4.58 -20.60
CA ALA A 345 17.34 5.79 -19.79
C ALA A 345 17.84 6.96 -20.64
N CYS A 346 17.41 8.18 -20.30
CA CYS A 346 17.86 9.41 -20.93
C CYS A 346 18.14 10.47 -19.85
N MET A 347 19.36 11.00 -19.86
CA MET A 347 19.83 12.01 -18.91
C MET A 347 19.81 13.38 -19.61
N PHE A 348 19.25 14.39 -18.96
CA PHE A 348 19.17 15.75 -19.48
C PHE A 348 20.10 16.66 -18.67
N ALA A 349 21.18 17.14 -19.31
CA ALA A 349 22.23 17.94 -18.67
C ALA A 349 21.98 19.44 -18.83
N GLY A 350 22.27 20.22 -17.79
CA GLY A 350 22.35 21.68 -17.85
C GLY A 350 23.60 22.17 -18.57
N GLU A 351 23.73 23.50 -18.69
CA GLU A 351 24.91 24.17 -19.27
C GLU A 351 26.19 23.98 -18.43
N ASP A 352 26.03 23.65 -17.14
CA ASP A 352 27.09 23.28 -16.19
C ASP A 352 27.52 21.80 -16.30
N GLY A 353 26.90 21.03 -17.20
CA GLY A 353 27.14 19.60 -17.39
C GLY A 353 26.53 18.69 -16.32
N GLN A 354 25.84 19.24 -15.32
CA GLN A 354 25.16 18.48 -14.29
C GLN A 354 23.83 17.94 -14.82
N ILE A 355 23.41 16.74 -14.37
CA ILE A 355 22.12 16.18 -14.79
C ILE A 355 21.00 16.82 -13.99
N ALA A 356 20.16 17.64 -14.64
CA ALA A 356 18.99 18.26 -14.03
C ALA A 356 17.77 17.32 -14.02
N HIS A 357 17.64 16.48 -15.04
CA HIS A 357 16.51 15.54 -15.17
C HIS A 357 16.95 14.16 -15.66
N LEU A 358 16.20 13.14 -15.25
CA LEU A 358 16.37 11.75 -15.66
C LEU A 358 15.03 11.19 -16.13
N MET A 359 14.98 10.69 -17.36
CA MET A 359 13.90 9.80 -17.80
C MET A 359 14.35 8.34 -17.68
N LEU A 360 13.51 7.51 -17.06
CA LEU A 360 13.61 6.04 -17.08
C LEU A 360 12.39 5.49 -17.81
N SER A 361 12.58 4.59 -18.77
CA SER A 361 11.49 3.90 -19.47
C SER A 361 11.68 2.39 -19.41
N ALA A 362 10.65 1.64 -19.06
CA ALA A 362 10.68 0.19 -18.94
C ALA A 362 9.45 -0.46 -19.58
N HIS A 363 9.59 -1.69 -20.05
CA HIS A 363 8.48 -2.45 -20.64
C HIS A 363 7.51 -2.93 -19.54
N ARG A 364 6.19 -2.77 -19.71
CA ARG A 364 5.16 -3.06 -18.67
C ARG A 364 5.08 -4.55 -18.28
N LEU A 365 5.68 -5.45 -19.07
CA LEU A 365 5.83 -6.87 -18.69
C LEU A 365 7.01 -7.14 -17.74
N VAL A 366 7.99 -6.22 -17.64
CA VAL A 366 9.12 -6.34 -16.69
C VAL A 366 8.97 -5.43 -15.47
N MET A 367 7.92 -4.61 -15.44
CA MET A 367 7.73 -3.54 -14.47
C MET A 367 6.24 -3.41 -14.07
N ASP A 368 5.98 -3.35 -12.77
CA ASP A 368 4.72 -2.88 -12.18
C ASP A 368 4.96 -1.65 -11.28
N LEU A 369 3.92 -1.15 -10.61
CA LEU A 369 4.03 0.06 -9.80
C LEU A 369 4.93 -0.14 -8.58
N ASP A 370 4.78 -1.27 -7.88
CA ASP A 370 5.63 -1.63 -6.74
C ASP A 370 7.12 -1.78 -7.16
N SER A 371 7.39 -2.29 -8.38
CA SER A 371 8.74 -2.33 -8.95
C SER A 371 9.37 -0.95 -9.10
N TRP A 372 8.59 0.09 -9.43
CA TRP A 372 9.09 1.46 -9.46
C TRP A 372 9.44 1.98 -8.06
N GLY A 373 8.72 1.58 -7.02
CA GLY A 373 9.08 1.89 -5.63
C GLY A 373 10.41 1.25 -5.21
N ILE A 374 10.66 0.01 -5.63
CA ILE A 374 11.95 -0.67 -5.44
C ILE A 374 13.06 0.07 -6.19
N LEU A 375 12.87 0.37 -7.48
CA LEU A 375 13.87 1.06 -8.31
C LEU A 375 14.15 2.50 -7.83
N SER A 376 13.12 3.20 -7.34
CA SER A 376 13.19 4.53 -6.73
C SER A 376 14.07 4.49 -5.47
N LYS A 377 13.83 3.52 -4.57
CA LYS A 377 14.64 3.32 -3.37
C LYS A 377 16.10 3.01 -3.73
N ASP A 378 16.35 2.07 -4.63
CA ASP A 378 17.71 1.68 -5.04
C ASP A 378 18.46 2.87 -5.66
N LEU A 379 17.82 3.67 -6.52
CA LEU A 379 18.41 4.86 -7.11
C LEU A 379 18.76 5.90 -6.04
N SER A 380 17.85 6.18 -5.09
CA SER A 380 18.09 7.11 -3.98
C SER A 380 19.26 6.62 -3.10
N THR A 381 19.28 5.33 -2.73
CA THR A 381 20.38 4.72 -1.95
C THR A 381 21.72 4.80 -2.68
N MET A 382 21.78 4.45 -3.97
CA MET A 382 23.02 4.46 -4.75
C MET A 382 23.57 5.89 -4.95
N LEU A 383 22.70 6.87 -5.14
CA LEU A 383 23.08 8.28 -5.24
C LEU A 383 23.60 8.82 -3.90
N ARG A 384 22.99 8.46 -2.75
CA ARG A 384 23.52 8.81 -1.43
C ARG A 384 24.91 8.24 -1.17
N LEU A 385 25.11 6.94 -1.46
CA LEU A 385 26.41 6.30 -1.28
C LEU A 385 27.49 6.97 -2.15
N HIS A 386 27.15 7.33 -3.40
CA HIS A 386 28.04 8.09 -4.28
C HIS A 386 28.39 9.47 -3.72
N LEU A 387 27.39 10.25 -3.27
CA LEU A 387 27.58 11.58 -2.67
C LEU A 387 28.41 11.55 -1.37
N ASN A 388 28.31 10.47 -0.59
CA ASN A 388 29.12 10.24 0.61
C ASN A 388 30.55 9.74 0.30
N GLY A 389 30.86 9.36 -0.95
CA GLY A 389 32.12 8.71 -1.32
C GLY A 389 32.23 7.25 -0.86
N GLU A 390 31.11 6.59 -0.59
CA GLU A 390 31.03 5.22 -0.09
C GLU A 390 30.99 4.17 -1.23
N ALA A 391 31.41 2.94 -0.90
CA ALA A 391 31.43 1.85 -1.86
C ALA A 391 30.02 1.27 -2.09
N ALA A 392 29.39 1.71 -3.18
CA ALA A 392 28.08 1.27 -3.63
C ALA A 392 27.89 -0.26 -3.60
N ARG A 393 26.80 -0.73 -2.97
CA ARG A 393 26.34 -2.12 -2.95
C ARG A 393 24.83 -2.19 -2.74
N LEU A 394 24.13 -2.97 -3.55
CA LEU A 394 22.70 -3.28 -3.40
C LEU A 394 22.46 -4.64 -2.75
N ALA A 395 21.29 -4.78 -2.13
CA ALA A 395 20.77 -6.00 -1.50
C ALA A 395 20.51 -7.11 -2.54
N ALA A 396 20.92 -8.36 -2.30
CA ALA A 396 20.93 -9.38 -3.36
C ALA A 396 19.53 -9.71 -3.96
N PRO A 397 19.41 -9.85 -5.30
CA PRO A 397 18.12 -9.94 -6.00
C PRO A 397 17.54 -11.37 -6.01
N ARG A 398 16.22 -11.48 -6.23
CA ARG A 398 15.42 -12.73 -6.22
C ARG A 398 14.77 -13.05 -7.58
N SER A 399 14.23 -14.26 -7.75
CA SER A 399 13.82 -14.88 -9.04
C SER A 399 12.40 -15.48 -9.04
N ILE A 400 11.71 -15.55 -10.21
CA ILE A 400 10.23 -15.70 -10.35
C ILE A 400 9.83 -16.61 -11.56
N ASP A 401 8.66 -17.32 -11.52
CA ASP A 401 8.35 -18.50 -12.39
C ASP A 401 6.81 -18.90 -12.57
N LEU A 402 5.98 -18.38 -13.53
CA LEU A 402 4.59 -18.90 -13.94
C LEU A 402 4.33 -19.18 -15.49
N GLN A 403 3.18 -19.06 -16.22
CA GLN A 403 3.06 -19.60 -17.64
C GLN A 403 2.41 -18.69 -18.79
N PRO A 404 1.53 -19.02 -19.81
CA PRO A 404 1.53 -18.31 -21.14
C PRO A 404 0.20 -17.88 -21.88
N ALA A 405 0.34 -17.01 -22.92
CA ALA A 405 -0.54 -16.75 -24.12
C ALA A 405 -1.90 -15.97 -23.97
N ASN A 406 -2.55 -15.27 -24.96
CA ASN A 406 -2.17 -14.59 -26.25
C ASN A 406 -3.27 -13.63 -26.89
N GLY A 407 -3.03 -12.31 -27.08
CA GLY A 407 -3.62 -11.32 -28.08
C GLY A 407 -5.02 -10.64 -27.88
N ASN A 408 -5.34 -9.37 -28.27
CA ASN A 408 -4.80 -8.45 -29.33
C ASN A 408 -5.46 -6.99 -29.38
N GLN A 409 -4.87 -5.95 -30.05
CA GLN A 409 -5.42 -4.64 -30.65
C GLN A 409 -5.64 -3.30 -29.83
N GLY A 410 -6.11 -2.13 -30.41
CA GLY A 410 -5.66 -0.69 -30.16
C GLY A 410 -6.58 0.58 -29.86
N SER A 411 -6.06 1.72 -29.26
CA SER A 411 -6.82 2.98 -28.83
C SER A 411 -6.13 4.39 -28.87
N GLY A 412 -6.82 5.47 -28.38
CA GLY A 412 -6.33 6.86 -28.08
C GLY A 412 -6.52 7.36 -26.61
N LYS A 413 -6.27 8.66 -26.29
CA LYS A 413 -6.10 9.23 -24.90
C LYS A 413 -6.80 10.61 -24.61
N ARG A 414 -7.14 10.87 -23.34
CA ARG A 414 -7.48 12.15 -22.66
C ARG A 414 -6.86 12.20 -21.24
N THR A 415 -6.65 13.41 -20.70
CA THR A 415 -6.04 13.64 -19.36
C THR A 415 -6.78 14.76 -18.61
N TYR A 416 -6.91 14.62 -17.29
CA TYR A 416 -7.57 15.55 -16.37
C TYR A 416 -6.69 15.75 -15.12
N ASP A 417 -6.04 16.91 -15.01
CA ASP A 417 -5.06 17.20 -13.94
C ASP A 417 -5.68 17.30 -12.53
N SER A 418 -7.00 17.46 -12.43
CA SER A 418 -7.74 17.37 -11.17
C SER A 418 -9.22 17.12 -11.43
N LEU A 419 -9.83 16.22 -10.65
CA LEU A 419 -11.29 16.02 -10.61
C LEU A 419 -12.00 16.95 -9.61
N GLY A 420 -11.25 17.83 -8.92
CA GLY A 420 -11.76 18.68 -7.84
C GLY A 420 -12.34 17.85 -6.70
N ILE A 421 -11.58 16.84 -6.28
CA ILE A 421 -11.84 15.92 -5.17
C ILE A 421 -10.49 15.75 -4.44
N ASP A 422 -10.49 15.89 -3.12
CA ASP A 422 -9.28 15.81 -2.29
C ASP A 422 -9.03 14.37 -1.79
N ALA A 423 -7.77 14.00 -1.58
CA ALA A 423 -7.41 12.70 -1.02
C ALA A 423 -8.06 12.44 0.35
N ASN A 424 -8.17 13.45 1.21
CA ASN A 424 -8.74 13.33 2.54
C ASN A 424 -10.26 13.08 2.49
N GLU A 425 -10.99 13.71 1.55
CA GLU A 425 -12.44 13.46 1.36
C GLU A 425 -12.72 11.99 1.04
N LEU A 426 -11.88 11.37 0.21
CA LEU A 426 -11.98 9.95 -0.13
C LEU A 426 -11.50 9.03 1.01
N LEU A 427 -10.46 9.42 1.74
CA LEU A 427 -9.98 8.67 2.91
C LEU A 427 -10.99 8.69 4.06
N GLU A 428 -11.65 9.81 4.34
CA GLU A 428 -12.73 9.91 5.31
C GLU A 428 -13.98 9.13 4.87
N ALA A 429 -14.36 9.22 3.59
CA ALA A 429 -15.50 8.50 3.03
C ALA A 429 -15.38 6.97 3.17
N ASN A 430 -14.16 6.43 3.20
CA ASN A 430 -13.92 4.99 3.41
C ASN A 430 -14.47 4.46 4.75
N HIS A 431 -14.49 5.28 5.80
CA HIS A 431 -14.97 4.87 7.12
C HIS A 431 -16.47 4.55 7.12
N ALA A 432 -17.27 5.10 6.21
CA ALA A 432 -18.72 4.89 6.19
C ALA A 432 -19.12 3.45 5.83
N TYR A 433 -18.28 2.72 5.09
CA TYR A 433 -18.58 1.38 4.56
C TYR A 433 -17.42 0.38 4.65
N HIS A 434 -16.35 0.68 5.41
CA HIS A 434 -15.14 -0.15 5.50
C HIS A 434 -14.52 -0.49 4.11
N THR A 435 -14.52 0.50 3.21
CA THR A 435 -13.92 0.41 1.87
C THR A 435 -12.46 0.86 1.85
N ARG A 436 -11.76 0.61 0.75
CA ARG A 436 -10.55 1.34 0.33
C ARG A 436 -10.89 2.36 -0.75
N THR A 437 -10.04 3.37 -0.94
CA THR A 437 -10.25 4.43 -1.93
C THR A 437 -10.49 3.87 -3.34
N ALA A 438 -9.70 2.89 -3.79
CA ALA A 438 -9.90 2.22 -5.07
C ALA A 438 -11.31 1.60 -5.21
N GLU A 439 -11.91 1.11 -4.12
CA GLU A 439 -13.24 0.50 -4.14
C GLU A 439 -14.33 1.56 -4.31
N LEU A 440 -14.22 2.72 -3.66
CA LEU A 440 -15.12 3.86 -3.91
C LEU A 440 -15.01 4.37 -5.35
N LEU A 441 -13.81 4.35 -5.95
CA LEU A 441 -13.59 4.71 -7.35
C LEU A 441 -14.19 3.68 -8.32
N ILE A 442 -14.07 2.37 -8.04
CA ILE A 442 -14.74 1.31 -8.81
C ILE A 442 -16.26 1.44 -8.69
N ILE A 443 -16.81 1.69 -7.50
CA ILE A 443 -18.26 1.91 -7.31
C ILE A 443 -18.74 3.10 -8.15
N ALA A 444 -18.01 4.23 -8.12
CA ALA A 444 -18.35 5.39 -8.93
C ALA A 444 -18.29 5.10 -10.44
N LEU A 445 -17.30 4.32 -10.91
CA LEU A 445 -17.20 3.88 -12.30
C LEU A 445 -18.36 2.94 -12.69
N VAL A 446 -18.68 1.95 -11.85
CA VAL A 446 -19.76 0.98 -12.09
C VAL A 446 -21.11 1.67 -12.21
N LEU A 447 -21.44 2.61 -11.31
CA LEU A 447 -22.68 3.39 -11.41
C LEU A 447 -22.70 4.27 -12.67
N THR A 448 -21.56 4.85 -13.04
CA THR A 448 -21.41 5.64 -14.29
C THR A 448 -21.61 4.78 -15.54
N MET A 449 -21.13 3.54 -15.54
CA MET A 449 -21.35 2.61 -16.65
C MET A 449 -22.82 2.18 -16.71
N HIS A 450 -23.48 1.86 -15.60
CA HIS A 450 -24.93 1.55 -15.58
C HIS A 450 -25.83 2.74 -15.95
N GLU A 451 -25.40 3.98 -15.76
CA GLU A 451 -26.11 5.18 -16.28
C GLU A 451 -25.90 5.42 -17.78
N ARG A 452 -24.88 4.83 -18.41
CA ARG A 452 -24.50 5.08 -19.81
C ARG A 452 -24.64 3.86 -20.73
N LEU A 453 -24.74 2.66 -20.17
CA LEU A 453 -24.84 1.36 -20.85
C LEU A 453 -25.87 0.48 -20.14
N SER A 454 -26.53 -0.42 -20.87
CA SER A 454 -27.40 -1.42 -20.27
C SER A 454 -26.62 -2.32 -19.28
N PRO A 455 -27.27 -2.82 -18.21
CA PRO A 455 -26.68 -3.88 -17.37
C PRO A 455 -26.19 -5.07 -18.20
N LEU A 456 -25.07 -5.67 -17.78
CA LEU A 456 -24.33 -6.75 -18.48
C LEU A 456 -23.70 -6.39 -19.84
N ALA A 457 -24.00 -5.22 -20.44
CA ALA A 457 -23.38 -4.79 -21.69
C ALA A 457 -21.91 -4.33 -21.54
N PHE A 458 -21.39 -4.27 -20.32
CA PHE A 458 -19.99 -3.95 -20.02
C PHE A 458 -19.38 -4.90 -18.99
N GLY A 459 -18.05 -5.03 -19.04
CA GLY A 459 -17.22 -5.71 -18.04
C GLY A 459 -16.05 -4.81 -17.65
N VAL A 460 -15.65 -4.84 -16.38
CA VAL A 460 -14.54 -4.03 -15.84
C VAL A 460 -13.29 -4.89 -15.64
N GLU A 461 -12.14 -4.44 -16.13
CA GLU A 461 -10.83 -5.00 -15.80
C GLU A 461 -10.17 -4.15 -14.71
N ILE A 462 -9.95 -4.70 -13.52
CA ILE A 462 -9.44 -3.97 -12.36
C ILE A 462 -7.94 -4.25 -12.19
N ASP A 463 -7.11 -3.26 -12.48
CA ASP A 463 -5.66 -3.24 -12.22
C ASP A 463 -5.40 -2.30 -11.03
N LEU A 464 -4.96 -2.84 -9.88
CA LEU A 464 -4.74 -2.03 -8.68
C LEU A 464 -3.31 -1.49 -8.53
N GLY A 465 -2.39 -1.83 -9.44
CA GLY A 465 -0.95 -1.48 -9.35
C GLY A 465 -0.18 -2.18 -8.23
N GLU A 466 -0.82 -2.43 -7.09
CA GLU A 466 -0.35 -3.11 -5.88
C GLU A 466 -0.26 -4.63 -6.05
N ARG A 467 0.76 -5.25 -5.43
CA ARG A 467 0.88 -6.72 -5.29
C ARG A 467 -0.11 -7.26 -4.25
N GLY A 468 -0.96 -8.18 -4.70
CA GLY A 468 -1.98 -8.82 -3.87
C GLY A 468 -1.41 -9.79 -2.82
N GLY A 469 -2.23 -10.15 -1.83
CA GLY A 469 -1.85 -11.02 -0.70
C GLY A 469 -1.59 -12.49 -1.04
N SER A 470 -1.48 -12.85 -2.33
CA SER A 470 -1.14 -14.17 -2.85
C SER A 470 0.29 -14.26 -3.42
N VAL A 471 1.05 -13.17 -3.36
CA VAL A 471 2.43 -13.04 -3.86
C VAL A 471 3.41 -13.57 -2.80
N THR A 472 4.44 -14.32 -3.22
CA THR A 472 5.41 -14.94 -2.29
C THR A 472 6.40 -13.92 -1.70
N GLU A 473 7.04 -14.26 -0.58
CA GLU A 473 8.04 -13.38 0.07
C GLU A 473 9.17 -12.96 -0.89
N ASP A 474 9.53 -13.82 -1.85
CA ASP A 474 10.57 -13.51 -2.83
C ASP A 474 10.08 -12.51 -3.89
N GLU A 475 8.87 -12.74 -4.43
CA GLU A 475 8.22 -11.88 -5.43
C GLU A 475 7.87 -10.49 -4.88
N VAL A 476 7.48 -10.37 -3.61
CA VAL A 476 7.20 -9.06 -2.96
C VAL A 476 8.40 -8.11 -3.08
N SER A 477 9.62 -8.65 -3.03
CA SER A 477 10.88 -7.90 -3.09
C SER A 477 11.54 -7.79 -4.48
N GLY A 478 10.99 -8.43 -5.52
CA GLY A 478 11.57 -8.41 -6.87
C GLY A 478 11.05 -7.24 -7.73
N ILE A 479 11.82 -6.83 -8.75
CA ILE A 479 11.26 -6.13 -9.91
C ILE A 479 10.56 -7.15 -10.82
N GLY A 480 9.38 -6.81 -11.32
CA GLY A 480 8.62 -7.60 -12.29
C GLY A 480 7.18 -7.13 -12.46
N CYS A 481 6.49 -7.63 -13.49
CA CYS A 481 5.04 -7.42 -13.61
C CYS A 481 4.30 -8.43 -12.74
N LEU A 482 3.97 -8.08 -11.49
CA LEU A 482 3.38 -9.01 -10.51
C LEU A 482 1.97 -8.60 -10.06
N ALA A 483 1.66 -7.29 -10.07
CA ALA A 483 0.33 -6.76 -9.77
C ALA A 483 -0.78 -7.46 -10.59
N PRO A 484 -1.71 -8.21 -9.94
CA PRO A 484 -2.74 -8.99 -10.63
C PRO A 484 -3.85 -8.08 -11.20
N ILE A 485 -4.44 -8.52 -12.31
CA ILE A 485 -5.53 -7.82 -12.99
C ILE A 485 -6.78 -8.69 -12.93
N TYR A 486 -7.88 -8.14 -12.43
CA TYR A 486 -9.09 -8.89 -12.12
C TYR A 486 -10.24 -8.57 -13.10
N PRO A 487 -10.77 -9.53 -13.87
CA PRO A 487 -12.03 -9.33 -14.59
C PRO A 487 -13.21 -9.27 -13.62
N ALA A 488 -14.18 -8.43 -13.92
CA ALA A 488 -15.43 -8.32 -13.17
C ALA A 488 -16.62 -7.94 -14.06
N VAL A 489 -17.77 -8.57 -13.84
CA VAL A 489 -19.07 -8.10 -14.35
C VAL A 489 -19.87 -7.66 -13.14
N PHE A 490 -20.38 -6.44 -13.15
CA PHE A 490 -21.09 -5.85 -12.01
C PHE A 490 -22.58 -5.72 -12.28
N GLN A 491 -23.38 -6.29 -11.40
CA GLN A 491 -24.84 -6.15 -11.38
C GLN A 491 -25.23 -5.18 -10.26
N VAL A 492 -26.17 -4.28 -10.53
CA VAL A 492 -26.68 -3.30 -9.56
C VAL A 492 -28.20 -3.32 -9.64
N HIS A 493 -28.86 -3.64 -8.52
CA HIS A 493 -30.30 -3.91 -8.49
C HIS A 493 -31.08 -2.81 -7.77
N SER A 494 -30.57 -2.32 -6.64
CA SER A 494 -31.20 -1.21 -5.92
C SER A 494 -30.99 0.13 -6.62
N THR A 495 -31.97 1.01 -6.43
CA THR A 495 -31.92 2.41 -6.85
C THR A 495 -31.42 3.34 -5.73
N ASP A 496 -31.30 2.85 -4.49
CA ASP A 496 -30.77 3.64 -3.36
C ASP A 496 -29.24 3.55 -3.27
N LEU A 497 -28.60 4.67 -2.97
CA LEU A 497 -27.14 4.74 -2.92
C LEU A 497 -26.52 3.92 -1.78
N HIS A 498 -27.25 3.72 -0.67
CA HIS A 498 -26.82 2.87 0.43
C HIS A 498 -26.59 1.43 -0.06
N ASP A 499 -27.62 0.85 -0.66
CA ASP A 499 -27.60 -0.52 -1.17
C ASP A 499 -26.63 -0.66 -2.34
N GLN A 500 -26.60 0.31 -3.26
CA GLN A 500 -25.67 0.33 -4.41
C GLN A 500 -24.19 0.23 -3.96
N ILE A 501 -23.81 0.93 -2.90
CA ILE A 501 -22.46 0.84 -2.32
C ILE A 501 -22.22 -0.57 -1.74
N LYS A 502 -23.18 -1.13 -0.99
CA LYS A 502 -23.07 -2.47 -0.38
C LYS A 502 -23.01 -3.59 -1.44
N GLU A 503 -23.92 -3.58 -2.42
CA GLU A 503 -23.97 -4.51 -3.56
C GLU A 503 -22.64 -4.56 -4.32
N VAL A 504 -22.09 -3.40 -4.70
CA VAL A 504 -20.86 -3.34 -5.50
C VAL A 504 -19.62 -3.62 -4.66
N LYS A 505 -19.57 -3.18 -3.39
CA LYS A 505 -18.48 -3.55 -2.45
C LYS A 505 -18.36 -5.06 -2.31
N GLU A 506 -19.46 -5.79 -2.09
CA GLU A 506 -19.42 -7.24 -1.94
C GLU A 506 -18.98 -7.94 -3.24
N GLN A 507 -19.40 -7.45 -4.40
CA GLN A 507 -18.90 -7.95 -5.68
C GLN A 507 -17.38 -7.73 -5.83
N ILE A 508 -16.86 -6.53 -5.53
CA ILE A 508 -15.40 -6.26 -5.53
C ILE A 508 -14.67 -7.18 -4.56
N ARG A 509 -15.18 -7.35 -3.34
CA ARG A 509 -14.56 -8.21 -2.30
C ARG A 509 -14.59 -9.70 -2.68
N GLY A 510 -15.61 -10.16 -3.41
CA GLY A 510 -15.62 -11.48 -4.05
C GLY A 510 -14.55 -11.60 -5.15
N VAL A 511 -14.54 -10.66 -6.11
CA VAL A 511 -13.55 -10.58 -7.21
C VAL A 511 -12.11 -10.71 -6.69
N LEU A 512 -11.76 -9.90 -5.67
CA LEU A 512 -10.41 -9.85 -5.10
C LEU A 512 -10.05 -11.05 -4.21
N LYS A 513 -11.04 -11.85 -3.80
CA LYS A 513 -10.84 -13.06 -2.98
C LYS A 513 -10.69 -14.30 -3.86
N ASP A 514 -11.62 -14.50 -4.79
CA ASP A 514 -11.67 -15.69 -5.64
C ASP A 514 -10.61 -15.63 -6.74
N GLY A 515 -10.30 -14.40 -7.21
CA GLY A 515 -9.22 -14.11 -8.16
C GLY A 515 -7.79 -14.31 -7.63
N GLN A 516 -7.62 -14.77 -6.38
CA GLN A 516 -6.33 -15.29 -5.88
C GLN A 516 -6.10 -16.76 -6.27
N SER A 517 -7.06 -17.39 -6.96
CA SER A 517 -6.98 -18.77 -7.46
C SER A 517 -7.07 -18.82 -8.98
N LEU A 518 -6.18 -19.60 -9.61
CA LEU A 518 -6.14 -19.71 -11.08
C LEU A 518 -7.45 -20.27 -11.68
N GLY A 519 -8.10 -21.20 -10.98
CA GLY A 519 -9.41 -21.74 -11.38
C GLY A 519 -10.55 -20.73 -11.24
N GLY A 520 -10.57 -19.94 -10.16
CA GLY A 520 -11.55 -18.86 -9.96
C GLY A 520 -11.41 -17.72 -10.97
N LEU A 521 -10.21 -17.54 -11.57
CA LEU A 521 -10.02 -16.64 -12.70
C LEU A 521 -10.61 -17.22 -14.01
N GLN A 522 -10.47 -18.52 -14.29
CA GLN A 522 -10.97 -19.13 -15.53
C GLN A 522 -12.50 -19.14 -15.65
N GLU A 523 -13.23 -19.59 -14.62
CA GLU A 523 -14.71 -19.58 -14.65
C GLU A 523 -15.26 -18.15 -14.82
N ARG A 524 -14.58 -17.18 -14.20
CA ARG A 524 -14.93 -15.76 -14.31
C ARG A 524 -14.48 -15.14 -15.62
N LEU A 525 -13.50 -15.71 -16.34
CA LEU A 525 -13.11 -15.31 -17.69
C LEU A 525 -14.18 -15.72 -18.71
N GLU A 526 -14.69 -16.95 -18.65
CA GLU A 526 -15.78 -17.42 -19.51
C GLU A 526 -17.03 -16.54 -19.35
N GLN A 527 -17.36 -16.18 -18.10
CA GLN A 527 -18.44 -15.23 -17.82
C GLN A 527 -18.14 -13.79 -18.27
N PHE A 528 -16.86 -13.40 -18.40
CA PHE A 528 -16.42 -12.02 -18.72
C PHE A 528 -16.36 -11.74 -20.22
N GLU A 529 -15.93 -12.72 -21.02
CA GLU A 529 -15.67 -12.56 -22.47
C GLU A 529 -16.90 -12.87 -23.36
N GLU A 530 -18.11 -12.56 -22.87
CA GLU A 530 -19.34 -12.70 -23.65
C GLU A 530 -19.33 -11.85 -24.94
N PRO A 531 -19.79 -12.39 -26.09
CA PRO A 531 -19.83 -11.67 -27.36
C PRO A 531 -20.59 -10.33 -27.29
N ASN A 532 -19.98 -9.28 -27.85
CA ASN A 532 -20.47 -7.89 -27.89
C ASN A 532 -20.40 -7.12 -26.56
N ARG A 533 -19.84 -7.67 -25.47
CA ARG A 533 -19.64 -6.92 -24.24
C ARG A 533 -18.51 -5.88 -24.39
N ARG A 534 -18.76 -4.66 -23.91
CA ARG A 534 -17.76 -3.58 -23.89
C ARG A 534 -16.81 -3.74 -22.70
N LEU A 535 -15.52 -3.90 -22.99
CA LEU A 535 -14.49 -3.96 -21.95
C LEU A 535 -14.14 -2.53 -21.49
N VAL A 536 -14.08 -2.32 -20.18
CA VAL A 536 -13.75 -1.05 -19.53
C VAL A 536 -12.57 -1.31 -18.58
N GLY A 537 -11.43 -0.68 -18.83
CA GLY A 537 -10.33 -0.70 -17.88
C GLY A 537 -10.60 0.21 -16.68
N PHE A 538 -10.24 -0.26 -15.50
CA PHE A 538 -10.04 0.53 -14.29
C PHE A 538 -8.60 0.31 -13.85
N ARG A 539 -7.82 1.39 -13.71
CA ARG A 539 -6.54 1.35 -13.00
C ARG A 539 -6.54 2.33 -11.84
N TYR A 540 -6.05 1.88 -10.69
CA TYR A 540 -5.64 2.74 -9.58
C TYR A 540 -4.12 2.74 -9.48
N GLY A 541 -3.51 3.94 -9.50
CA GLY A 541 -2.06 4.14 -9.45
C GLY A 541 -1.53 4.58 -8.09
N GLY A 542 -2.33 4.41 -7.02
CA GLY A 542 -1.95 4.84 -5.67
C GLY A 542 -1.69 6.34 -5.55
N ASP A 543 -0.74 6.67 -4.68
CA ASP A 543 -0.11 7.97 -4.55
C ASP A 543 1.31 7.86 -5.13
N LEU A 544 1.57 8.56 -6.24
CA LEU A 544 2.88 8.51 -6.91
C LEU A 544 3.93 9.35 -6.18
N ASP A 545 3.52 10.35 -5.40
CA ASP A 545 4.46 11.21 -4.70
C ASP A 545 5.12 10.40 -3.58
N ALA A 546 4.34 9.58 -2.87
CA ALA A 546 4.82 8.63 -1.88
C ALA A 546 5.78 7.53 -2.42
N ILE A 547 5.85 7.34 -3.74
CA ILE A 547 6.72 6.33 -4.40
C ILE A 547 8.05 6.96 -4.86
N PHE A 548 8.05 8.24 -5.23
CA PHE A 548 9.16 8.88 -5.94
C PHE A 548 9.72 10.15 -5.27
N GLU A 549 8.97 10.87 -4.44
CA GLU A 549 9.48 12.09 -3.80
C GLU A 549 10.47 11.77 -2.67
N ASN A 550 11.67 12.31 -2.79
CA ASN A 550 12.68 12.32 -1.74
C ASN A 550 13.65 13.51 -1.94
N ASP A 551 14.58 13.68 -1.01
CA ASP A 551 15.59 14.75 -1.04
C ASP A 551 16.62 14.63 -2.17
N ILE A 552 16.70 13.48 -2.85
CA ILE A 552 17.59 13.29 -4.02
C ILE A 552 16.89 13.63 -5.34
N PHE A 553 15.59 13.35 -5.47
CA PHE A 553 14.81 13.63 -6.68
C PHE A 553 13.30 13.72 -6.42
N THR A 554 12.59 14.41 -7.32
CA THR A 554 11.14 14.57 -7.32
C THR A 554 10.51 14.11 -8.64
N LEU A 555 9.28 13.60 -8.59
CA LEU A 555 8.56 13.15 -9.79
C LEU A 555 7.96 14.35 -10.54
N MET A 556 8.37 14.55 -11.79
CA MET A 556 7.73 15.51 -12.70
C MET A 556 6.52 14.88 -13.41
N ARG A 557 6.70 13.69 -14.01
CA ARG A 557 5.69 13.04 -14.84
C ARG A 557 5.83 11.51 -14.80
N PHE A 558 4.70 10.82 -14.78
CA PHE A 558 4.60 9.37 -14.98
C PHE A 558 3.69 9.13 -16.19
N GLU A 559 4.24 8.62 -17.28
CA GLU A 559 3.48 8.21 -18.48
C GLU A 559 3.41 6.69 -18.56
N GLU A 560 2.38 6.18 -19.24
CA GLU A 560 2.47 4.84 -19.84
C GLU A 560 1.99 4.88 -21.28
N GLY A 561 2.68 4.13 -22.14
CA GLY A 561 2.26 3.89 -23.50
C GLY A 561 1.26 2.74 -23.58
N PHE A 562 0.15 3.04 -24.25
CA PHE A 562 -0.71 2.06 -24.91
C PHE A 562 -0.92 2.46 -26.37
N GLU A 563 0.07 3.13 -26.97
CA GLU A 563 0.00 3.74 -28.29
C GLU A 563 -0.34 2.66 -29.33
N ASN A 564 -1.62 2.58 -29.74
CA ASN A 564 -2.22 1.56 -30.60
C ASN A 564 -2.48 0.16 -29.98
N SER A 565 -2.60 -0.01 -28.65
CA SER A 565 -2.65 -1.36 -28.01
C SER A 565 -3.78 -1.70 -26.99
N HIS A 566 -4.94 -1.05 -27.08
CA HIS A 566 -6.20 -1.39 -26.39
C HIS A 566 -7.35 -2.04 -27.23
N PRO A 567 -7.85 -3.25 -26.92
CA PRO A 567 -9.13 -3.76 -27.45
C PRO A 567 -10.35 -3.33 -26.61
N ARG A 568 -10.18 -2.36 -25.71
CA ARG A 568 -11.16 -2.01 -24.68
C ARG A 568 -11.77 -0.65 -24.99
N PHE A 569 -13.10 -0.58 -24.91
CA PHE A 569 -13.93 0.56 -25.29
C PHE A 569 -13.54 1.84 -24.52
N LEU A 570 -13.20 1.69 -23.23
CA LEU A 570 -12.70 2.71 -22.32
C LEU A 570 -11.63 2.15 -21.37
N ASP A 571 -10.81 3.02 -20.78
CA ASP A 571 -9.89 2.77 -19.66
C ASP A 571 -9.80 4.01 -18.79
N PHE A 572 -9.93 3.87 -17.49
CA PHE A 572 -9.85 4.97 -16.53
C PHE A 572 -8.69 4.71 -15.56
N ARG A 573 -7.60 5.47 -15.69
CA ARG A 573 -6.49 5.51 -14.73
C ARG A 573 -6.70 6.64 -13.73
N PHE A 574 -6.92 6.28 -12.49
CA PHE A 574 -6.95 7.18 -11.34
C PHE A 574 -5.60 7.20 -10.63
N VAL A 575 -5.12 8.38 -10.23
CA VAL A 575 -3.85 8.49 -9.48
C VAL A 575 -3.81 9.76 -8.63
N PHE A 576 -3.21 9.69 -7.43
CA PHE A 576 -2.97 10.89 -6.62
C PHE A 576 -1.64 11.53 -6.96
N ARG A 577 -1.68 12.86 -7.16
CA ARG A 577 -0.55 13.78 -7.33
C ARG A 577 -0.87 15.08 -6.61
N HIS A 578 0.06 15.57 -5.80
CA HIS A 578 -0.06 16.74 -4.92
C HIS A 578 -1.34 16.73 -4.08
N ARG A 579 -1.72 15.55 -3.55
CA ARG A 579 -2.99 15.24 -2.84
C ARG A 579 -4.29 15.38 -3.66
N THR A 580 -4.21 15.76 -4.92
CA THR A 580 -5.35 15.83 -5.83
C THR A 580 -5.51 14.54 -6.62
N LEU A 581 -6.76 14.13 -6.87
CA LEU A 581 -7.04 12.98 -7.73
C LEU A 581 -7.03 13.40 -9.20
N GLN A 582 -6.08 12.85 -9.97
CA GLN A 582 -5.96 13.00 -11.41
C GLN A 582 -6.60 11.81 -12.14
N LEU A 583 -6.95 11.99 -13.41
CA LEU A 583 -7.54 10.96 -14.26
C LEU A 583 -6.98 10.99 -15.68
N ASP A 584 -6.45 9.86 -16.14
CA ASP A 584 -6.17 9.57 -17.55
C ASP A 584 -7.29 8.68 -18.10
N VAL A 585 -7.87 9.03 -19.25
CA VAL A 585 -8.89 8.21 -19.93
C VAL A 585 -8.42 7.79 -21.31
N HIS A 586 -8.28 6.49 -21.54
CA HIS A 586 -8.01 5.94 -22.87
C HIS A 586 -9.31 5.36 -23.46
N TYR A 587 -9.49 5.44 -24.77
CA TYR A 587 -10.75 5.06 -25.43
C TYR A 587 -10.53 4.72 -26.91
N ASN A 588 -11.40 3.88 -27.48
CA ASN A 588 -11.39 3.61 -28.92
C ASN A 588 -12.14 4.73 -29.69
N PRO A 589 -11.45 5.60 -30.46
CA PRO A 589 -12.10 6.68 -31.20
C PRO A 589 -13.00 6.20 -32.35
N ALA A 590 -12.93 4.93 -32.74
CA ALA A 590 -13.87 4.32 -33.69
C ALA A 590 -15.21 3.92 -33.05
N GLU A 591 -15.28 3.82 -31.71
CA GLU A 591 -16.49 3.46 -30.96
C GLU A 591 -17.06 4.60 -30.13
N LEU A 592 -16.22 5.53 -29.67
CA LEU A 592 -16.59 6.62 -28.76
C LEU A 592 -15.94 7.94 -29.20
N ALA A 593 -16.77 8.95 -29.46
CA ALA A 593 -16.31 10.28 -29.86
C ALA A 593 -15.85 11.11 -28.64
N ASP A 594 -14.83 11.95 -28.85
CA ASP A 594 -14.20 12.82 -27.86
C ASP A 594 -15.16 13.58 -26.93
N PHE A 595 -16.28 14.11 -27.44
CA PHE A 595 -17.24 14.85 -26.61
C PHE A 595 -18.00 13.94 -25.63
N ALA A 596 -18.26 12.68 -26.02
CA ALA A 596 -18.91 11.70 -25.17
C ALA A 596 -17.97 11.23 -24.06
N VAL A 597 -16.65 11.16 -24.30
CA VAL A 597 -15.65 10.89 -23.24
C VAL A 597 -15.75 11.93 -22.12
N ASN A 598 -15.82 13.22 -22.49
CA ASN A 598 -15.98 14.32 -21.52
C ASN A 598 -17.30 14.18 -20.73
N GLU A 599 -18.42 14.00 -21.42
CA GLU A 599 -19.74 13.77 -20.80
C GLU A 599 -19.77 12.59 -19.81
N TRP A 600 -18.99 11.54 -20.07
CA TRP A 600 -18.92 10.36 -19.21
C TRP A 600 -18.04 10.62 -17.98
N VAL A 601 -16.98 11.41 -18.12
CA VAL A 601 -16.16 11.88 -16.99
C VAL A 601 -16.95 12.85 -16.09
N GLU A 602 -17.82 13.70 -16.66
CA GLU A 602 -18.73 14.54 -15.85
C GLU A 602 -19.70 13.69 -15.01
N VAL A 603 -20.26 12.61 -15.58
CA VAL A 603 -21.14 11.66 -14.89
C VAL A 603 -20.39 10.89 -13.80
N LEU A 604 -19.13 10.51 -14.05
CA LEU A 604 -18.19 9.91 -13.09
C LEU A 604 -17.92 10.84 -11.90
N VAL A 605 -17.46 12.07 -12.14
CA VAL A 605 -17.15 13.04 -11.08
C VAL A 605 -18.39 13.37 -10.24
N ARG A 606 -19.57 13.50 -10.87
CA ARG A 606 -20.85 13.64 -10.16
C ARG A 606 -21.14 12.44 -9.27
N ASN A 607 -20.93 11.21 -9.75
CA ASN A 607 -21.15 10.00 -8.95
C ASN A 607 -20.14 9.85 -7.80
N MET A 608 -18.86 10.17 -8.01
CA MET A 608 -17.87 10.22 -6.95
C MET A 608 -18.30 11.21 -5.85
N LYS A 609 -18.70 12.44 -6.22
CA LYS A 609 -19.15 13.46 -5.26
C LYS A 609 -20.47 13.07 -4.56
N LYS A 610 -21.39 12.39 -5.25
CA LYS A 610 -22.61 11.80 -4.67
C LYS A 610 -22.26 10.77 -3.59
N ILE A 611 -21.30 9.88 -3.85
CA ILE A 611 -20.81 8.86 -2.90
C ILE A 611 -20.11 9.52 -1.70
N ILE A 612 -19.17 10.44 -1.93
CA ILE A 612 -18.42 11.12 -0.87
C ILE A 612 -19.36 11.87 0.09
N LEU A 613 -20.31 12.64 -0.44
CA LEU A 613 -21.30 13.38 0.38
C LEU A 613 -22.20 12.43 1.19
N HIS A 614 -22.63 11.32 0.59
CA HIS A 614 -23.43 10.29 1.28
C HIS A 614 -22.65 9.61 2.41
N CYS A 615 -21.38 9.26 2.18
CA CYS A 615 -20.50 8.71 3.20
C CYS A 615 -20.22 9.71 4.33
N ALA A 616 -19.95 10.98 4.02
CA ALA A 616 -19.72 12.03 5.01
C ALA A 616 -20.95 12.33 5.89
N MET A 617 -22.16 12.01 5.41
CA MET A 617 -23.41 12.14 6.18
C MET A 617 -23.71 10.95 7.10
N LYS A 618 -22.99 9.82 6.99
CA LYS A 618 -23.18 8.64 7.85
C LYS A 618 -22.58 8.88 9.24
N LYS A 619 -23.41 8.80 10.29
CA LYS A 619 -23.00 8.96 11.71
C LYS A 619 -22.43 7.68 12.33
N THR A 620 -22.60 6.55 11.65
CA THR A 620 -22.19 5.20 12.01
C THR A 620 -21.71 4.52 10.74
N SER A 621 -20.68 3.68 10.84
CA SER A 621 -20.24 2.85 9.72
C SER A 621 -21.20 1.69 9.49
N GLU A 622 -21.42 1.36 8.23
CA GLU A 622 -22.27 0.25 7.78
C GLU A 622 -21.39 -0.96 7.42
N PHE A 623 -21.82 -2.15 7.81
CA PHE A 623 -21.06 -3.39 7.54
C PHE A 623 -21.67 -4.22 6.40
N THR A 624 -20.81 -4.99 5.74
CA THR A 624 -21.20 -5.98 4.73
C THR A 624 -20.53 -7.34 5.01
N PRO A 625 -21.03 -8.47 4.48
CA PRO A 625 -20.52 -9.81 4.82
C PRO A 625 -19.00 -9.98 4.68
N SER A 626 -18.37 -9.37 3.68
CA SER A 626 -16.91 -9.44 3.48
C SER A 626 -16.05 -8.83 4.59
N ASP A 627 -16.62 -7.97 5.45
CA ASP A 627 -15.92 -7.45 6.64
C ASP A 627 -15.69 -8.57 7.68
N PHE A 628 -16.61 -9.54 7.76
CA PHE A 628 -16.59 -10.63 8.72
C PHE A 628 -15.98 -11.91 8.14
N LYS A 629 -14.71 -11.86 7.73
CA LYS A 629 -13.97 -12.93 7.01
C LYS A 629 -14.15 -14.37 7.51
N MET A 630 -14.45 -14.57 8.80
CA MET A 630 -14.61 -15.88 9.45
C MET A 630 -16.08 -16.34 9.61
N MET A 631 -17.07 -15.50 9.32
CA MET A 631 -18.50 -15.81 9.50
C MET A 631 -19.22 -15.92 8.15
N LYS A 632 -20.07 -16.94 8.00
CA LYS A 632 -21.02 -17.04 6.89
C LYS A 632 -22.33 -16.41 7.31
N ILE A 633 -22.54 -15.15 6.94
CA ILE A 633 -23.71 -14.34 7.27
C ILE A 633 -24.22 -13.62 6.03
N SER A 634 -25.54 -13.51 5.83
CA SER A 634 -26.10 -12.73 4.72
C SER A 634 -26.17 -11.24 5.06
N GLN A 635 -26.31 -10.38 4.06
CA GLN A 635 -26.53 -8.95 4.32
C GLN A 635 -27.83 -8.72 5.10
N SER A 636 -28.90 -9.48 4.83
CA SER A 636 -30.14 -9.43 5.59
C SER A 636 -29.98 -9.85 7.05
N ASP A 637 -29.14 -10.84 7.35
CA ASP A 637 -28.85 -11.23 8.73
C ASP A 637 -28.01 -10.17 9.46
N LEU A 638 -27.08 -9.50 8.75
CA LEU A 638 -26.31 -8.38 9.30
C LEU A 638 -27.21 -7.17 9.58
N ASP A 639 -28.06 -6.79 8.64
CA ASP A 639 -28.92 -5.62 8.79
C ASP A 639 -29.89 -5.84 9.98
N LEU A 640 -30.42 -7.06 10.15
CA LEU A 640 -31.20 -7.49 11.34
C LEU A 640 -30.42 -7.52 12.67
N LEU A 641 -29.08 -7.47 12.66
CA LEU A 641 -28.24 -7.38 13.86
C LEU A 641 -27.89 -5.93 14.24
N PHE A 642 -28.19 -4.95 13.38
CA PHE A 642 -27.81 -3.54 13.57
C PHE A 642 -29.00 -2.55 13.64
N GLU A 643 -30.26 -3.01 13.57
CA GLU A 643 -31.49 -2.24 13.87
C GLU A 643 -31.78 -2.04 15.38
#